data_AF-A8BDS4-F1
#
_entry.id   AF-A8BDS4-F1
#
_cell.length_a   1.000
_cell.length_b   1.000
_cell.length_c   1.000
_cell.angle_alpha   90.00
_cell.angle_beta   90.00
_cell.angle_gamma   90.00
#
_symmetry.space_group_name_H-M   'P 1'
#
loop_
_entity.id
_entity.type
_entity.pdbx_description
1 polymer ?
#
loop_
_entity_poly.entity_id
_entity_poly.type
_entity_poly.pdbx_seq_one_letter_code
_entity_poly.pdbx_strand_id
1 'polypeptide(L)'
;MLILLLLTLCYTLFPFPTISPPISVANRYSQMLQTIGPFQIVRDQTMYKSESLNKYKTAFSSEAKQYYDTFDGGRYGWDDLNDPTKASTLQNILYRLIVMATAYLTDGMELYHNEDCKIKILQAFTIFSGKYNPALYYSNDHHTWDIIIPNTLVNLLPLLDEIYSNDPSLSVGYQNALTRVTEALLTLPKRSPFINQCTNLPSTWYRDTECTLSSIVMELQMAKLTIFGSILIGDLSRMNVYYNRIIDLFQVRHWNYELAPTDDLHDGFRSDGTFVEYFSSIIPGSTGYSMLSLIASILAPSQKIIEQLTASGNTDAAQSIQTAVHSIAGKAATYILDSILPFVVNCGVPDMMAGADAANDSKPPLSRLKDISMGIMQFAYAASLQNSLPSNLNELLGHVFKYLNYHLTDCPQIIDEMTGHYNFPIIGEWNRSTGLFLSVPTYPGEIMYGHYFLSYGDRYVYNAHDFSVNIAMNSYKTRNFQCIRNLNKLGFYQAAGAIMPSVRYHKDQYNHHVLFASEKGYMGTTAYPKFSSKCSSQTHLFGSLSDGKFVSSITDGEHGSASMDYYNAPENDVRYRALYLIESISQGVHVAQMTTGGARLGDLTANVAVVPYVDGDTFEIYLDGAKKTQDTISFSKASRILIKMTPKSGSQYAVALFLRKNLSGTIKNVTINKPYTDLGGSSSTKIKTYGIHISLTLKLTSFYYTDKIYWNARKAIFYSYYPYLPYSTNDQDLATMEQKYRLLFKKGRVDENASVHSNKYMLVSFSNSTQDIIAISFFEKGSATLASGITIAANDTVQILFKVTDNTYYLIMRDPVISSPRPIRVEVQGLIDMHNLQHWCHNAGVVDSTTLVIEESFLGPSLCQVRVDRQVSQTPDDKPIPPTNPPSPTPPPYIPPFLPTDDLLYDNSTDVIVIPDNQAMRTAKIAAISASIIIVLVIIVVLLVVFLLRCKKTAKDLKAVEGALKMTPIPPSGREPPHAFSVLDNDSTVLESIHSVHSTFSEASAINTTDPDPKEAPQPRRVKVQRSLPSKFGSKKTTAVTNYIDEDGVDNDSFDSISIHHAAKMFTQ
;
A
#
# COMPACT_ATOMS: atom_id res chain seq x y z
N MET A 1 34.71 12.01 22.03
CA MET A 1 34.56 11.91 20.56
C MET A 1 34.68 10.48 20.07
N LEU A 2 35.87 9.87 19.87
CA LEU A 2 35.99 8.59 19.14
C LEU A 2 35.07 7.46 19.63
N ILE A 3 34.98 7.22 20.95
CA ILE A 3 34.10 6.19 21.53
C ILE A 3 32.62 6.60 21.54
N LEU A 4 32.30 7.90 21.58
CA LEU A 4 30.91 8.36 21.40
C LEU A 4 30.46 8.23 19.93
N LEU A 5 31.36 8.45 18.96
CA LEU A 5 31.13 8.15 17.53
C LEU A 5 30.94 6.65 17.27
N LEU A 6 31.64 5.80 18.02
CA LEU A 6 31.45 4.34 18.02
C LEU A 6 30.16 3.88 18.75
N LEU A 7 29.47 4.77 19.49
CA LEU A 7 28.21 4.48 20.19
C LEU A 7 26.99 5.11 19.50
N THR A 8 27.15 6.21 18.76
CA THR A 8 26.07 6.83 17.98
C THR A 8 25.75 6.13 16.66
N LEU A 9 26.51 5.09 16.29
CA LEU A 9 26.38 4.39 15.00
C LEU A 9 26.30 2.86 15.16
N CYS A 10 25.77 2.39 16.29
CA CYS A 10 25.13 1.06 16.37
C CYS A 10 23.81 1.08 15.56
N TYR A 11 23.93 1.33 14.25
CA TYR A 11 22.83 1.48 13.32
C TYR A 11 21.84 0.32 13.41
N THR A 12 20.55 0.64 13.27
CA THR A 12 19.40 -0.26 13.37
C THR A 12 19.23 -1.20 12.17
N LEU A 13 20.34 -1.65 11.56
CA LEU A 13 20.33 -2.70 10.54
C LEU A 13 19.68 -3.97 11.11
N PHE A 14 18.93 -4.69 10.26
CA PHE A 14 18.45 -6.03 10.58
C PHE A 14 19.61 -6.88 11.15
N PRO A 15 19.42 -7.62 12.25
CA PRO A 15 20.54 -8.17 13.02
C PRO A 15 21.26 -9.34 12.31
N PHE A 16 22.13 -9.04 11.34
CA PHE A 16 22.95 -10.04 10.64
C PHE A 16 23.85 -10.85 11.60
N PRO A 17 24.12 -12.13 11.30
CA PRO A 17 25.06 -12.94 12.06
C PRO A 17 26.46 -12.33 12.11
N THR A 18 27.23 -12.73 13.13
CA THR A 18 28.64 -12.35 13.27
C THR A 18 29.49 -13.31 12.46
N ILE A 19 29.89 -12.90 11.26
CA ILE A 19 30.76 -13.68 10.39
C ILE A 19 32.20 -13.60 10.91
N SER A 20 32.83 -14.77 11.12
CA SER A 20 34.27 -14.89 11.32
C SER A 20 34.87 -15.60 10.10
N PRO A 21 35.65 -14.93 9.24
CA PRO A 21 36.32 -15.59 8.12
C PRO A 21 37.38 -16.59 8.61
N PRO A 22 37.58 -17.74 7.94
CA PRO A 22 36.83 -18.22 6.78
C PRO A 22 35.46 -18.80 7.15
N ILE A 23 34.44 -18.53 6.33
CA ILE A 23 33.13 -19.19 6.45
C ILE A 23 33.27 -20.65 6.01
N SER A 24 32.68 -21.57 6.77
CA SER A 24 32.34 -22.91 6.29
C SER A 24 30.84 -22.99 6.05
N VAL A 25 30.44 -23.45 4.87
CA VAL A 25 29.05 -23.86 4.62
C VAL A 25 28.81 -25.21 5.32
N ALA A 26 27.58 -25.44 5.80
CA ALA A 26 27.18 -26.63 6.51
C ALA A 26 25.94 -27.27 5.88
N ASN A 27 26.12 -28.42 5.22
CA ASN A 27 25.00 -29.16 4.59
C ASN A 27 23.99 -29.76 5.59
N ARG A 28 24.20 -29.58 6.90
CA ARG A 28 23.37 -30.12 8.00
C ARG A 28 21.90 -29.69 7.93
N TYR A 29 21.63 -28.49 7.40
CA TYR A 29 20.28 -27.91 7.37
C TYR A 29 19.75 -27.68 5.94
N SER A 30 20.34 -28.32 4.93
CA SER A 30 19.88 -28.35 3.53
C SER A 30 18.37 -28.57 3.38
N GLN A 31 17.81 -29.52 4.14
CA GLN A 31 16.36 -29.80 4.17
C GLN A 31 15.46 -28.62 4.55
N MET A 32 15.99 -27.55 5.16
CA MET A 32 15.25 -26.31 5.42
C MET A 32 15.13 -25.45 4.17
N LEU A 33 16.17 -25.42 3.31
CA LEU A 33 16.14 -24.71 2.03
C LEU A 33 15.06 -25.29 1.11
N GLN A 34 14.91 -26.62 1.12
CA GLN A 34 13.94 -27.36 0.31
C GLN A 34 12.47 -27.02 0.61
N THR A 35 12.17 -26.34 1.72
CA THR A 35 10.79 -25.94 2.07
C THR A 35 10.16 -24.94 1.11
N ILE A 36 10.96 -24.15 0.38
CA ILE A 36 10.45 -23.25 -0.68
C ILE A 36 10.51 -23.87 -2.09
N GLY A 37 11.02 -25.11 -2.24
CA GLY A 37 11.12 -25.80 -3.53
C GLY A 37 9.78 -25.93 -4.29
N PRO A 38 8.64 -26.22 -3.62
CA PRO A 38 7.32 -26.27 -4.28
C PRO A 38 6.82 -24.92 -4.83
N PHE A 39 7.53 -23.80 -4.56
CA PHE A 39 7.26 -22.55 -5.25
C PHE A 39 7.71 -22.60 -6.72
N GLN A 40 8.66 -23.47 -7.09
CA GLN A 40 9.36 -23.44 -8.38
C GLN A 40 9.53 -24.81 -9.09
N ILE A 41 9.21 -25.93 -8.42
CA ILE A 41 9.35 -27.30 -8.97
C ILE A 41 8.01 -28.02 -9.00
N VAL A 42 7.63 -28.57 -10.16
CA VAL A 42 6.49 -29.50 -10.26
C VAL A 42 6.92 -30.87 -9.74
N ARG A 43 6.58 -31.17 -8.48
CA ARG A 43 6.89 -32.48 -7.85
C ARG A 43 5.86 -33.57 -8.13
N ASP A 44 4.57 -33.22 -8.22
CA ASP A 44 3.48 -34.17 -8.50
C ASP A 44 2.58 -33.63 -9.63
N GLN A 45 2.69 -34.25 -10.80
CA GLN A 45 1.96 -33.83 -12.01
C GLN A 45 0.45 -34.06 -11.93
N THR A 46 -0.04 -34.92 -11.03
CA THR A 46 -1.47 -35.21 -10.88
C THR A 46 -2.27 -34.03 -10.31
N MET A 47 -1.57 -33.04 -9.75
CA MET A 47 -2.18 -31.88 -9.09
C MET A 47 -2.53 -30.73 -10.03
N TYR A 48 -2.35 -30.90 -11.34
CA TYR A 48 -2.53 -29.86 -12.35
C TYR A 48 -3.51 -30.29 -13.44
N LYS A 49 -4.22 -29.33 -14.05
CA LYS A 49 -4.89 -29.57 -15.33
C LYS A 49 -3.84 -29.88 -16.40
N SER A 50 -4.03 -30.96 -17.15
CA SER A 50 -3.05 -31.46 -18.14
C SER A 50 -2.69 -30.41 -19.20
N GLU A 51 -3.66 -29.62 -19.67
CA GLU A 51 -3.44 -28.53 -20.63
C GLU A 51 -2.51 -27.45 -20.05
N SER A 52 -2.82 -26.96 -18.84
CA SER A 52 -2.02 -25.96 -18.14
C SER A 52 -0.59 -26.44 -17.86
N LEU A 53 -0.44 -27.71 -17.44
CA LEU A 53 0.86 -28.32 -17.21
C LEU A 53 1.66 -28.50 -18.51
N ASN A 54 1.02 -28.94 -19.60
CA ASN A 54 1.68 -29.08 -20.90
C ASN A 54 2.13 -27.72 -21.46
N LYS A 55 1.32 -26.68 -21.30
CA LYS A 55 1.66 -25.31 -21.68
C LYS A 55 2.87 -24.79 -20.91
N TYR A 56 2.89 -24.97 -19.58
CA TYR A 56 4.04 -24.66 -18.73
C TYR A 56 5.30 -25.42 -19.18
N LYS A 57 5.22 -26.75 -19.35
CA LYS A 57 6.35 -27.57 -19.77
C LYS A 57 6.91 -27.16 -21.14
N THR A 58 6.04 -26.83 -22.09
CA THR A 58 6.43 -26.42 -23.45
C THR A 58 7.15 -25.07 -23.43
N ALA A 59 6.61 -24.08 -22.70
CA ALA A 59 7.20 -22.76 -22.58
C ALA A 59 8.59 -22.82 -21.91
N PHE A 60 8.67 -23.44 -20.72
CA PHE A 60 9.90 -23.52 -19.95
C PHE A 60 10.95 -24.43 -20.58
N SER A 61 10.57 -25.54 -21.23
CA SER A 61 11.56 -26.36 -21.97
C SER A 61 12.20 -25.55 -23.10
N SER A 62 11.41 -24.82 -23.88
CA SER A 62 11.91 -24.05 -25.03
C SER A 62 12.92 -22.97 -24.59
N GLU A 63 12.58 -22.21 -23.55
CA GLU A 63 13.45 -21.16 -23.00
C GLU A 63 14.71 -21.75 -22.34
N ALA A 64 14.55 -22.78 -21.50
CA ALA A 64 15.70 -23.42 -20.84
C ALA A 64 16.65 -24.06 -21.87
N LYS A 65 16.12 -24.67 -22.94
CA LYS A 65 16.90 -25.25 -24.04
C LYS A 65 17.69 -24.18 -24.78
N GLN A 66 17.09 -23.02 -25.06
CA GLN A 66 17.78 -21.87 -25.65
C GLN A 66 18.97 -21.43 -24.78
N TYR A 67 18.79 -21.26 -23.46
CA TYR A 67 19.89 -20.87 -22.56
C TYR A 67 20.96 -21.98 -22.45
N TYR A 68 20.57 -23.25 -22.45
CA TYR A 68 21.48 -24.39 -22.43
C TYR A 68 22.33 -24.52 -23.72
N ASP A 69 21.74 -24.26 -24.89
CA ASP A 69 22.41 -24.38 -26.20
C ASP A 69 23.36 -23.20 -26.47
N THR A 70 23.03 -22.01 -25.95
CA THR A 70 23.81 -20.77 -26.15
C THR A 70 24.89 -20.52 -25.09
N PHE A 71 25.05 -21.44 -24.12
CA PHE A 71 26.06 -21.31 -23.07
C PHE A 71 27.44 -21.84 -23.50
N ASP A 72 28.44 -20.95 -23.50
CA ASP A 72 29.86 -21.23 -23.71
C ASP A 72 30.68 -20.99 -22.41
N GLY A 73 31.02 -22.09 -21.72
CA GLY A 73 31.89 -22.06 -20.55
C GLY A 73 33.31 -21.54 -20.81
N GLY A 74 33.75 -21.45 -22.06
CA GLY A 74 35.01 -20.85 -22.48
C GLY A 74 34.97 -19.32 -22.62
N ARG A 75 33.79 -18.70 -22.67
CA ARG A 75 33.58 -17.25 -22.91
C ARG A 75 32.80 -16.54 -21.80
N TYR A 76 33.03 -16.90 -20.54
CA TYR A 76 32.31 -16.35 -19.39
C TYR A 76 30.78 -16.58 -19.38
N GLY A 77 30.27 -17.52 -20.17
CA GLY A 77 28.86 -17.93 -20.15
C GLY A 77 28.14 -17.64 -21.46
N TRP A 78 27.38 -16.55 -21.54
CA TRP A 78 26.59 -16.20 -22.72
C TRP A 78 27.15 -14.94 -23.41
N ASP A 79 27.26 -14.97 -24.74
CA ASP A 79 27.82 -13.86 -25.54
C ASP A 79 27.01 -12.53 -25.37
N ASP A 80 25.71 -12.59 -25.08
CA ASP A 80 24.87 -11.43 -24.81
C ASP A 80 24.97 -10.89 -23.36
N LEU A 81 25.67 -11.63 -22.48
CA LEU A 81 25.94 -11.30 -21.08
C LEU A 81 27.44 -11.06 -20.84
N ASN A 82 28.11 -10.46 -21.83
CA ASN A 82 29.57 -10.34 -21.92
C ASN A 82 30.27 -9.45 -20.87
N ASP A 83 29.53 -8.60 -20.14
CA ASP A 83 30.05 -7.72 -19.10
C ASP A 83 29.57 -8.12 -17.69
N PRO A 84 30.24 -9.08 -17.03
CA PRO A 84 29.90 -9.51 -15.68
C PRO A 84 30.39 -8.53 -14.60
N THR A 85 30.65 -7.26 -14.93
CA THR A 85 30.83 -6.18 -13.95
C THR A 85 29.57 -5.34 -13.75
N LYS A 86 28.54 -5.55 -14.58
CA LYS A 86 27.21 -4.91 -14.46
C LYS A 86 26.25 -5.77 -13.64
N ALA A 87 25.44 -5.12 -12.81
CA ALA A 87 24.46 -5.80 -11.94
C ALA A 87 23.38 -6.52 -12.76
N SER A 88 22.87 -5.87 -13.81
CA SER A 88 21.88 -6.46 -14.73
C SER A 88 22.38 -7.73 -15.41
N THR A 89 23.68 -7.81 -15.75
CA THR A 89 24.29 -9.03 -16.29
C THR A 89 24.23 -10.18 -15.28
N LEU A 90 24.59 -9.93 -14.02
CA LEU A 90 24.58 -10.96 -12.98
C LEU A 90 23.15 -11.39 -12.58
N GLN A 91 22.20 -10.45 -12.59
CA GLN A 91 20.76 -10.75 -12.46
C GLN A 91 20.28 -11.69 -13.57
N ASN A 92 20.64 -11.41 -14.83
CA ASN A 92 20.29 -12.28 -15.96
C ASN A 92 20.95 -13.67 -15.87
N ILE A 93 22.20 -13.76 -15.41
CA ILE A 93 22.85 -15.07 -15.13
C ILE A 93 22.06 -15.86 -14.09
N LEU A 94 21.62 -15.23 -12.98
CA LEU A 94 20.79 -15.90 -11.97
C LEU A 94 19.43 -16.34 -12.52
N TYR A 95 18.79 -15.53 -13.36
CA TYR A 95 17.52 -15.88 -14.00
C TYR A 95 17.68 -17.12 -14.90
N ARG A 96 18.68 -17.13 -15.79
CA ARG A 96 18.98 -18.29 -16.65
C ARG A 96 19.32 -19.54 -15.84
N LEU A 97 20.06 -19.40 -14.74
CA LEU A 97 20.34 -20.48 -13.80
C LEU A 97 19.07 -21.07 -13.18
N ILE A 98 18.12 -20.24 -12.75
CA ILE A 98 16.82 -20.70 -12.21
C ILE A 98 16.05 -21.47 -13.30
N VAL A 99 15.92 -20.90 -14.50
CA VAL A 99 15.19 -21.54 -15.62
C VAL A 99 15.82 -22.89 -16.00
N MET A 100 17.15 -22.98 -16.14
CA MET A 100 17.85 -24.23 -16.44
C MET A 100 17.75 -25.24 -15.29
N ALA A 101 17.85 -24.82 -14.03
CA ALA A 101 17.75 -25.72 -12.87
C ALA A 101 16.33 -26.27 -12.69
N THR A 102 15.28 -25.44 -12.86
CA THR A 102 13.88 -25.89 -12.87
C THR A 102 13.63 -26.88 -14.00
N ALA A 103 14.17 -26.66 -15.20
CA ALA A 103 14.05 -27.59 -16.33
C ALA A 103 14.81 -28.91 -16.11
N TYR A 104 15.98 -28.87 -15.45
CA TYR A 104 16.73 -30.08 -15.08
C TYR A 104 16.01 -30.93 -14.02
N LEU A 105 15.31 -30.30 -13.07
CA LEU A 105 14.61 -30.96 -11.94
C LEU A 105 13.17 -31.38 -12.24
N THR A 106 12.53 -30.86 -13.29
CA THR A 106 11.10 -31.10 -13.56
C THR A 106 10.89 -32.22 -14.57
N ASP A 107 10.25 -33.32 -14.15
CA ASP A 107 9.98 -34.47 -15.02
C ASP A 107 9.17 -34.10 -16.28
N GLY A 108 9.58 -34.66 -17.42
CA GLY A 108 9.01 -34.38 -18.74
C GLY A 108 9.36 -33.02 -19.35
N MET A 109 10.32 -32.28 -18.79
CA MET A 109 11.02 -31.19 -19.49
C MET A 109 12.15 -31.75 -20.38
N GLU A 110 12.55 -31.02 -21.42
CA GLU A 110 13.59 -31.47 -22.37
C GLU A 110 14.97 -31.66 -21.73
N LEU A 111 15.31 -30.87 -20.69
CA LEU A 111 16.60 -30.92 -20.00
C LEU A 111 16.59 -31.81 -18.74
N TYR A 112 15.49 -32.53 -18.47
CA TYR A 112 15.32 -33.32 -17.26
C TYR A 112 16.44 -34.36 -17.08
N HIS A 113 17.15 -34.27 -15.96
CA HIS A 113 18.35 -35.08 -15.66
C HIS A 113 19.44 -35.12 -16.77
N ASN A 114 19.54 -34.07 -17.61
CA ASN A 114 20.62 -33.97 -18.60
C ASN A 114 21.97 -33.63 -17.92
N GLU A 115 22.93 -34.56 -17.97
CA GLU A 115 24.25 -34.40 -17.30
C GLU A 115 25.12 -33.27 -17.89
N ASP A 116 25.03 -32.94 -19.18
CA ASP A 116 25.73 -31.77 -19.74
C ASP A 116 25.12 -30.47 -19.21
N CYS A 117 23.78 -30.41 -19.12
CA CYS A 117 23.08 -29.27 -18.52
C CYS A 117 23.49 -29.07 -17.06
N LYS A 118 23.57 -30.15 -16.29
CA LYS A 118 24.06 -30.15 -14.90
C LYS A 118 25.50 -29.62 -14.77
N ILE A 119 26.39 -29.95 -15.72
CA ILE A 119 27.75 -29.40 -15.75
C ILE A 119 27.72 -27.90 -16.09
N LYS A 120 26.94 -27.48 -17.09
CA LYS A 120 26.80 -26.07 -17.49
C LYS A 120 26.20 -25.19 -16.38
N ILE A 121 25.18 -25.67 -15.65
CA ILE A 121 24.62 -24.99 -14.48
C ILE A 121 25.72 -24.73 -13.45
N LEU A 122 26.57 -25.71 -13.15
CA LEU A 122 27.67 -25.53 -12.20
C LEU A 122 28.74 -24.55 -12.72
N GLN A 123 29.06 -24.58 -14.02
CA GLN A 123 29.99 -23.63 -14.63
C GLN A 123 29.45 -22.20 -14.56
N ALA A 124 28.19 -21.97 -14.93
CA ALA A 124 27.50 -20.68 -14.84
C ALA A 124 27.45 -20.17 -13.38
N PHE A 125 27.11 -21.04 -12.42
CA PHE A 125 27.11 -20.68 -11.00
C PHE A 125 28.53 -20.38 -10.47
N THR A 126 29.55 -21.09 -10.97
CA THR A 126 30.95 -20.82 -10.64
C THR A 126 31.39 -19.46 -11.17
N ILE A 127 31.04 -19.12 -12.43
CA ILE A 127 31.29 -17.80 -13.03
C ILE A 127 30.62 -16.70 -12.18
N PHE A 128 29.34 -16.87 -11.85
CA PHE A 128 28.61 -15.95 -10.96
C PHE A 128 29.31 -15.80 -9.60
N SER A 129 29.68 -16.88 -8.93
CA SER A 129 30.36 -16.86 -7.62
C SER A 129 31.76 -16.21 -7.64
N GLY A 130 32.40 -16.16 -8.81
CA GLY A 130 33.65 -15.44 -9.03
C GLY A 130 33.48 -13.92 -9.19
N LYS A 131 32.24 -13.46 -9.37
CA LYS A 131 31.88 -12.07 -9.68
C LYS A 131 30.99 -11.43 -8.61
N TYR A 132 30.21 -12.23 -7.89
CA TYR A 132 29.47 -11.82 -6.68
C TYR A 132 30.25 -12.27 -5.43
N ASN A 133 31.23 -11.44 -5.02
CA ASN A 133 32.18 -11.68 -3.94
C ASN A 133 32.41 -10.39 -3.11
N PRO A 134 32.49 -10.44 -1.76
CA PRO A 134 32.63 -9.23 -0.92
C PRO A 134 34.00 -8.52 -1.01
N ALA A 135 34.99 -9.11 -1.69
CA ALA A 135 36.29 -8.49 -1.97
C ALA A 135 36.32 -7.63 -3.25
N LEU A 136 35.24 -7.64 -4.04
CA LEU A 136 35.12 -6.84 -5.27
C LEU A 136 34.42 -5.50 -4.98
N TYR A 137 34.77 -4.49 -5.78
CA TYR A 137 34.11 -3.18 -5.76
C TYR A 137 33.01 -3.16 -6.82
N TYR A 138 31.82 -2.68 -6.45
CA TYR A 138 30.64 -2.64 -7.30
C TYR A 138 30.31 -1.22 -7.75
N SER A 139 29.56 -1.10 -8.85
CA SER A 139 28.96 0.16 -9.29
C SER A 139 27.95 0.69 -8.26
N ASN A 140 27.64 1.98 -8.32
CA ASN A 140 26.67 2.66 -7.42
C ASN A 140 25.21 2.16 -7.54
N ASP A 141 24.96 1.05 -8.24
CA ASP A 141 23.66 0.37 -8.29
C ASP A 141 23.48 -0.52 -7.04
N HIS A 142 23.45 0.13 -5.88
CA HIS A 142 23.28 -0.54 -4.59
C HIS A 142 21.97 -1.31 -4.52
N HIS A 143 20.93 -0.88 -5.24
CA HIS A 143 19.67 -1.60 -5.26
C HIS A 143 19.82 -3.00 -5.88
N THR A 144 20.41 -3.12 -7.06
CA THR A 144 20.53 -4.43 -7.71
C THR A 144 21.55 -5.30 -6.99
N TRP A 145 22.70 -4.73 -6.61
CA TRP A 145 23.79 -5.46 -5.95
C TRP A 145 23.44 -5.96 -4.55
N ASP A 146 22.88 -5.09 -3.71
CA ASP A 146 22.72 -5.40 -2.28
C ASP A 146 21.35 -6.06 -1.96
N ILE A 147 20.40 -6.05 -2.91
CA ILE A 147 19.02 -6.53 -2.67
C ILE A 147 18.55 -7.52 -3.74
N ILE A 148 18.53 -7.15 -5.03
CA ILE A 148 17.88 -7.97 -6.07
C ILE A 148 18.65 -9.28 -6.29
N ILE A 149 19.97 -9.17 -6.52
CA ILE A 149 20.86 -10.32 -6.70
C ILE A 149 20.81 -11.29 -5.51
N PRO A 150 20.99 -10.86 -4.23
CA PRO A 150 20.94 -11.79 -3.11
C PRO A 150 19.56 -12.42 -2.87
N ASN A 151 18.44 -11.71 -3.10
CA ASN A 151 17.11 -12.31 -2.96
C ASN A 151 16.81 -13.34 -4.06
N THR A 152 17.27 -13.08 -5.29
CA THR A 152 17.15 -14.01 -6.41
C THR A 152 18.04 -15.24 -6.20
N LEU A 153 19.26 -15.04 -5.70
CA LEU A 153 20.17 -16.13 -5.31
C LEU A 153 19.51 -17.05 -4.27
N VAL A 154 18.86 -16.52 -3.23
CA VAL A 154 18.18 -17.34 -2.22
C VAL A 154 17.08 -18.24 -2.82
N ASN A 155 16.42 -17.82 -3.91
CA ASN A 155 15.47 -18.69 -4.62
C ASN A 155 16.17 -19.78 -5.46
N LEU A 156 17.38 -19.53 -5.96
CA LEU A 156 18.16 -20.51 -6.73
C LEU A 156 18.79 -21.60 -5.83
N LEU A 157 19.19 -21.27 -4.61
CA LEU A 157 19.93 -22.18 -3.73
C LEU A 157 19.24 -23.54 -3.44
N PRO A 158 17.92 -23.63 -3.17
CA PRO A 158 17.23 -24.91 -3.02
C PRO A 158 17.35 -25.80 -4.27
N LEU A 159 17.28 -25.22 -5.47
CA LEU A 159 17.40 -25.96 -6.73
C LEU A 159 18.81 -26.55 -6.87
N LEU A 160 19.85 -25.74 -6.61
CA LEU A 160 21.24 -26.21 -6.68
C LEU A 160 21.57 -27.24 -5.59
N ASP A 161 21.03 -27.08 -4.38
CA ASP A 161 21.16 -28.04 -3.29
C ASP A 161 20.54 -29.40 -3.66
N GLU A 162 19.37 -29.41 -4.31
CA GLU A 162 18.73 -30.65 -4.79
C GLU A 162 19.56 -31.34 -5.89
N ILE A 163 20.22 -30.57 -6.76
CA ILE A 163 21.06 -31.09 -7.85
C ILE A 163 22.40 -31.67 -7.34
N TYR A 164 23.09 -30.99 -6.41
CA TYR A 164 24.50 -31.28 -6.10
C TYR A 164 24.77 -31.85 -4.70
N SER A 165 23.89 -31.67 -3.71
CA SER A 165 24.23 -32.05 -2.32
C SER A 165 24.34 -33.56 -2.09
N ASN A 166 23.88 -34.37 -3.05
CA ASN A 166 24.04 -35.83 -3.07
C ASN A 166 25.02 -36.35 -4.15
N ASP A 167 25.72 -35.48 -4.89
CA ASP A 167 26.67 -35.86 -5.95
C ASP A 167 28.13 -35.65 -5.53
N PRO A 168 28.89 -36.71 -5.18
CA PRO A 168 30.28 -36.60 -4.77
C PRO A 168 31.19 -35.98 -5.84
N SER A 169 30.89 -36.20 -7.13
CA SER A 169 31.79 -35.88 -8.24
C SER A 169 31.90 -34.37 -8.52
N LEU A 170 30.79 -33.64 -8.32
CA LEU A 170 30.69 -32.20 -8.53
C LEU A 170 30.60 -31.39 -7.23
N SER A 171 30.40 -32.07 -6.08
CA SER A 171 30.28 -31.46 -4.74
C SER A 171 31.35 -30.42 -4.43
N VAL A 172 32.63 -30.68 -4.73
CA VAL A 172 33.75 -29.78 -4.39
C VAL A 172 33.65 -28.44 -5.15
N GLY A 173 33.29 -28.49 -6.44
CA GLY A 173 33.08 -27.28 -7.24
C GLY A 173 31.89 -26.46 -6.71
N TYR A 174 30.78 -27.14 -6.44
CA TYR A 174 29.58 -26.52 -5.89
C TYR A 174 29.82 -25.87 -4.52
N GLN A 175 30.44 -26.59 -3.58
CA GLN A 175 30.72 -26.10 -2.22
C GLN A 175 31.67 -24.89 -2.21
N ASN A 176 32.67 -24.86 -3.11
CA ASN A 176 33.54 -23.72 -3.29
C ASN A 176 32.79 -22.48 -3.80
N ALA A 177 31.90 -22.64 -4.79
CA ALA A 177 31.05 -21.55 -5.30
C ALA A 177 30.04 -21.07 -4.23
N LEU A 178 29.38 -22.02 -3.56
CA LEU A 178 28.41 -21.78 -2.49
C LEU A 178 29.01 -21.01 -1.32
N THR A 179 30.25 -21.34 -0.91
CA THR A 179 30.96 -20.63 0.16
C THR A 179 31.18 -19.15 -0.19
N ARG A 180 31.63 -18.85 -1.42
CA ARG A 180 31.85 -17.46 -1.89
C ARG A 180 30.56 -16.65 -1.89
N VAL A 181 29.48 -17.20 -2.44
CA VAL A 181 28.20 -16.47 -2.51
C VAL A 181 27.54 -16.35 -1.14
N THR A 182 27.74 -17.30 -0.21
CA THR A 182 27.26 -17.21 1.17
C THR A 182 27.96 -16.08 1.93
N GLU A 183 29.27 -15.89 1.71
CA GLU A 183 30.01 -14.75 2.26
C GLU A 183 29.50 -13.41 1.71
N ALA A 184 29.25 -13.32 0.39
CA ALA A 184 28.68 -12.14 -0.25
C ALA A 184 27.26 -11.83 0.27
N LEU A 185 26.39 -12.84 0.34
CA LEU A 185 25.00 -12.79 0.79
C LEU A 185 24.84 -12.17 2.18
N LEU A 186 25.75 -12.49 3.11
CA LEU A 186 25.71 -11.99 4.49
C LEU A 186 26.55 -10.72 4.72
N THR A 187 27.41 -10.33 3.77
CA THR A 187 28.35 -9.21 3.93
C THR A 187 27.96 -7.96 3.15
N LEU A 188 27.50 -8.10 1.89
CA LEU A 188 27.17 -6.95 1.04
C LEU A 188 25.92 -6.20 1.55
N PRO A 189 24.77 -6.86 1.79
CA PRO A 189 23.57 -6.16 2.27
C PRO A 189 23.79 -5.49 3.63
N LYS A 190 24.54 -6.16 4.52
CA LYS A 190 24.96 -5.64 5.84
C LYS A 190 25.79 -4.36 5.76
N ARG A 191 26.51 -4.12 4.67
CA ARG A 191 27.36 -2.94 4.46
C ARG A 191 26.70 -1.88 3.56
N SER A 192 25.50 -2.15 3.02
CA SER A 192 24.85 -1.29 2.05
C SER A 192 24.46 0.06 2.67
N PRO A 193 24.95 1.20 2.12
CA PRO A 193 24.47 2.51 2.55
C PRO A 193 23.01 2.73 2.16
N PHE A 194 22.57 2.13 1.04
CA PHE A 194 21.20 2.24 0.52
C PHE A 194 20.18 1.57 1.43
N ILE A 195 20.43 0.33 1.87
CA ILE A 195 19.54 -0.35 2.84
C ILE A 195 19.45 0.47 4.13
N ASN A 196 20.58 0.97 4.64
CA ASN A 196 20.59 1.80 5.84
C ASN A 196 19.81 3.13 5.66
N GLN A 197 19.91 3.77 4.50
CA GLN A 197 19.13 4.97 4.16
C GLN A 197 17.63 4.69 4.08
N CYS A 198 17.24 3.52 3.59
CA CYS A 198 15.84 3.15 3.35
C CYS A 198 15.16 2.39 4.49
N THR A 199 15.87 2.03 5.58
CA THR A 199 15.27 1.46 6.80
C THR A 199 15.53 2.26 8.07
N ASN A 200 16.63 3.02 8.15
CA ASN A 200 17.16 3.55 9.42
C ASN A 200 17.31 5.08 9.49
N LEU A 201 17.06 5.79 8.40
CA LEU A 201 17.16 7.25 8.36
C LEU A 201 15.74 7.89 8.30
N PRO A 202 15.24 8.46 9.41
CA PRO A 202 13.90 9.06 9.49
C PRO A 202 13.63 10.16 8.46
N SER A 203 14.67 10.77 7.91
CA SER A 203 14.58 11.79 6.85
C SER A 203 14.28 11.23 5.45
N THR A 204 14.54 9.95 5.18
CA THR A 204 14.63 9.41 3.81
C THR A 204 13.80 8.15 3.55
N TRP A 205 13.54 7.29 4.54
CA TRP A 205 12.93 5.96 4.30
C TRP A 205 11.55 6.00 3.60
N TYR A 206 10.80 7.10 3.72
CA TYR A 206 9.48 7.29 3.07
C TYR A 206 9.54 7.94 1.68
N ARG A 207 10.73 8.35 1.21
CA ARG A 207 10.90 9.05 -0.07
C ARG A 207 11.02 8.03 -1.21
N ASP A 208 9.96 7.82 -1.96
CA ASP A 208 9.92 6.88 -3.10
C ASP A 208 10.71 7.35 -4.35
N THR A 209 11.26 8.57 -4.31
CA THR A 209 12.28 9.05 -5.24
C THR A 209 13.69 8.54 -4.91
N GLU A 210 13.99 8.34 -3.63
CA GLU A 210 15.29 7.84 -3.14
C GLU A 210 15.26 6.32 -2.91
N CYS A 211 14.20 5.82 -2.28
CA CYS A 211 14.01 4.43 -1.91
C CYS A 211 13.03 3.74 -2.86
N THR A 212 13.52 2.76 -3.64
CA THR A 212 12.72 2.00 -4.61
C THR A 212 11.79 0.95 -3.99
N LEU A 213 12.00 0.62 -2.71
CA LEU A 213 11.21 -0.30 -1.91
C LEU A 213 10.88 0.35 -0.57
N SER A 214 9.71 0.05 -0.02
CA SER A 214 9.30 0.51 1.32
C SER A 214 10.20 -0.12 2.38
N SER A 215 10.38 0.59 3.50
CA SER A 215 11.27 0.12 4.59
C SER A 215 10.88 -1.26 5.10
N ILE A 216 9.60 -1.60 5.12
CA ILE A 216 9.11 -2.89 5.61
C ILE A 216 9.35 -4.03 4.61
N VAL A 217 9.20 -3.79 3.30
CA VAL A 217 9.60 -4.76 2.26
C VAL A 217 11.11 -4.97 2.28
N MET A 218 11.88 -3.91 2.49
CA MET A 218 13.34 -3.96 2.64
C MET A 218 13.77 -4.81 3.85
N GLU A 219 13.16 -4.58 5.01
CA GLU A 219 13.43 -5.37 6.23
C GLU A 219 13.02 -6.85 6.06
N LEU A 220 11.90 -7.14 5.39
CA LEU A 220 11.48 -8.52 5.09
C LEU A 220 12.45 -9.23 4.13
N GLN A 221 13.01 -8.51 3.16
CA GLN A 221 14.11 -9.03 2.33
C GLN A 221 15.32 -9.35 3.21
N MET A 222 15.77 -8.43 4.06
CA MET A 222 16.91 -8.67 4.96
C MET A 222 16.67 -9.84 5.93
N ALA A 223 15.44 -10.01 6.42
CA ALA A 223 15.03 -11.17 7.21
C ALA A 223 15.18 -12.49 6.44
N LYS A 224 14.68 -12.55 5.19
CA LYS A 224 14.85 -13.71 4.30
C LYS A 224 16.34 -14.02 4.07
N LEU A 225 17.15 -13.02 3.70
CA LEU A 225 18.60 -13.22 3.48
C LEU A 225 19.29 -13.74 4.75
N THR A 226 18.93 -13.18 5.91
CA THR A 226 19.54 -13.53 7.20
C THR A 226 19.17 -14.94 7.66
N ILE A 227 17.91 -15.34 7.53
CA ILE A 227 17.45 -16.70 7.88
C ILE A 227 18.11 -17.74 6.96
N PHE A 228 18.08 -17.54 5.64
CA PHE A 228 18.69 -18.49 4.69
C PHE A 228 20.21 -18.53 4.82
N GLY A 229 20.88 -17.39 4.98
CA GLY A 229 22.32 -17.36 5.25
C GLY A 229 22.71 -18.04 6.56
N SER A 230 21.88 -17.94 7.61
CA SER A 230 22.08 -18.62 8.89
C SER A 230 21.91 -20.15 8.77
N ILE A 231 20.96 -20.61 7.94
CA ILE A 231 20.81 -22.02 7.57
C ILE A 231 22.08 -22.53 6.86
N LEU A 232 22.61 -21.78 5.88
CA LEU A 232 23.80 -22.15 5.09
C LEU A 232 25.08 -22.27 5.93
N ILE A 233 25.30 -21.36 6.89
CA ILE A 233 26.48 -21.42 7.78
C ILE A 233 26.31 -22.40 8.95
N GLY A 234 25.12 -22.99 9.12
CA GLY A 234 24.84 -23.94 10.21
C GLY A 234 24.59 -23.33 11.58
N ASP A 235 24.26 -22.03 11.68
CA ASP A 235 24.03 -21.32 12.94
C ASP A 235 22.56 -20.91 13.11
N LEU A 236 21.82 -21.68 13.92
CA LEU A 236 20.42 -21.38 14.26
C LEU A 236 20.28 -20.58 15.57
N SER A 237 21.38 -20.25 16.25
CA SER A 237 21.37 -19.74 17.64
C SER A 237 20.64 -18.42 17.84
N ARG A 238 20.48 -17.63 16.78
CA ARG A 238 19.85 -16.30 16.79
C ARG A 238 18.50 -16.23 16.06
N MET A 239 17.93 -17.37 15.64
CA MET A 239 16.68 -17.38 14.87
C MET A 239 15.52 -16.67 15.60
N ASN A 240 15.41 -16.81 16.92
CA ASN A 240 14.43 -16.10 17.73
C ASN A 240 14.55 -14.56 17.61
N VAL A 241 15.77 -14.02 17.53
CA VAL A 241 16.00 -12.57 17.32
C VAL A 241 15.49 -12.14 15.94
N TYR A 242 15.70 -12.96 14.91
CA TYR A 242 15.27 -12.65 13.54
C TYR A 242 13.75 -12.66 13.42
N TYR A 243 13.09 -13.70 13.94
CA TYR A 243 11.63 -13.80 13.92
C TYR A 243 10.97 -12.71 14.79
N ASN A 244 11.52 -12.39 15.97
CA ASN A 244 10.97 -11.33 16.82
C ASN A 244 11.08 -9.93 16.17
N ARG A 245 12.17 -9.62 15.46
CA ARG A 245 12.28 -8.37 14.66
C ARG A 245 11.14 -8.23 13.63
N ILE A 246 10.69 -9.35 13.04
CA ILE A 246 9.56 -9.34 12.09
C ILE A 246 8.24 -9.08 12.82
N ILE A 247 8.03 -9.63 14.03
CA ILE A 247 6.87 -9.27 14.85
C ILE A 247 6.86 -7.76 15.11
N ASP A 248 8.00 -7.15 15.45
CA ASP A 248 8.11 -5.72 15.80
C ASP A 248 7.75 -4.78 14.64
N LEU A 249 8.08 -5.18 13.40
CA LEU A 249 7.65 -4.51 12.18
C LEU A 249 6.14 -4.69 11.92
N PHE A 250 5.59 -5.83 12.36
CA PHE A 250 4.19 -6.20 12.16
C PHE A 250 3.31 -5.79 13.36
N GLN A 251 3.85 -5.15 14.39
CA GLN A 251 3.04 -4.61 15.50
C GLN A 251 2.00 -3.61 14.94
N VAL A 252 0.77 -3.68 15.45
CA VAL A 252 -0.27 -2.70 15.11
C VAL A 252 0.11 -1.37 15.77
N ARG A 253 0.14 -0.28 15.00
CA ARG A 253 0.56 1.04 15.48
C ARG A 253 -0.52 2.09 15.25
N HIS A 254 -0.79 2.90 16.27
CA HIS A 254 -1.72 4.01 16.23
C HIS A 254 -0.96 5.34 16.18
N TRP A 255 -0.66 5.80 14.97
CA TRP A 255 0.06 7.05 14.79
C TRP A 255 -0.89 8.26 14.83
N ASN A 256 -0.50 9.28 15.59
CA ASN A 256 -1.11 10.59 15.42
C ASN A 256 -0.45 11.31 14.23
N TYR A 257 -1.08 11.24 13.07
CA TYR A 257 -0.63 11.91 11.83
C TYR A 257 -0.69 13.45 11.90
N GLU A 258 -1.21 14.04 12.99
CA GLU A 258 -1.11 15.49 13.25
C GLU A 258 0.23 15.89 13.89
N LEU A 259 1.01 14.94 14.37
CA LEU A 259 2.35 15.17 14.92
C LEU A 259 3.43 14.95 13.85
N ALA A 260 4.57 15.61 14.02
CA ALA A 260 5.75 15.31 13.22
C ALA A 260 6.18 13.84 13.46
N PRO A 261 6.65 13.13 12.41
CA PRO A 261 7.22 11.80 12.57
C PRO A 261 8.34 11.84 13.61
N THR A 262 8.33 10.85 14.52
CA THR A 262 9.47 10.57 15.37
C THR A 262 10.54 9.83 14.55
N ASP A 263 11.64 9.43 15.18
CA ASP A 263 12.62 8.55 14.56
C ASP A 263 12.07 7.12 14.30
N ASP A 264 10.80 6.84 14.65
CA ASP A 264 10.15 5.55 14.48
C ASP A 264 9.65 5.31 13.05
N LEU A 265 9.73 4.05 12.61
CA LEU A 265 9.13 3.63 11.34
C LEU A 265 7.60 3.70 11.41
N HIS A 266 7.00 4.54 10.58
CA HIS A 266 5.55 4.70 10.49
C HIS A 266 4.86 3.63 9.61
N ASP A 267 5.56 2.97 8.70
CA ASP A 267 5.00 1.90 7.85
C ASP A 267 4.52 0.70 8.69
N GLY A 268 3.68 -0.14 8.08
CA GLY A 268 3.16 -1.37 8.68
C GLY A 268 1.66 -1.33 8.99
N PHE A 269 1.24 -2.21 9.90
CA PHE A 269 -0.18 -2.48 10.18
C PHE A 269 -0.87 -1.41 11.04
N ARG A 270 -2.18 -1.31 10.84
CA ARG A 270 -3.15 -0.58 11.66
C ARG A 270 -4.26 -1.52 12.11
N SER A 271 -5.03 -1.10 13.11
CA SER A 271 -6.05 -1.92 13.78
C SER A 271 -7.31 -2.20 12.95
N ASP A 272 -7.46 -1.58 11.78
CA ASP A 272 -8.55 -1.87 10.82
C ASP A 272 -8.05 -2.66 9.60
N GLY A 273 -6.95 -3.40 9.75
CA GLY A 273 -6.33 -4.18 8.69
C GLY A 273 -5.55 -3.35 7.65
N THR A 274 -5.58 -2.01 7.72
CA THR A 274 -4.81 -1.14 6.80
C THR A 274 -3.32 -1.44 6.93
N PHE A 275 -2.65 -1.65 5.78
CA PHE A 275 -1.20 -1.64 5.68
C PHE A 275 -0.72 -0.36 4.99
N VAL A 276 0.17 0.38 5.66
CA VAL A 276 0.69 1.66 5.17
C VAL A 276 2.15 1.48 4.75
N GLU A 277 2.49 2.02 3.57
CA GLU A 277 3.85 2.03 3.02
C GLU A 277 4.28 3.44 2.62
N TYR A 278 5.58 3.73 2.65
CA TYR A 278 6.11 5.07 2.32
C TYR A 278 5.34 6.19 3.05
N PHE A 279 5.12 6.01 4.36
CA PHE A 279 4.40 6.90 5.28
C PHE A 279 2.88 7.08 5.02
N SER A 280 2.40 6.96 3.77
CA SER A 280 1.07 7.42 3.37
C SER A 280 0.42 6.65 2.20
N SER A 281 1.07 5.60 1.67
CA SER A 281 0.60 4.82 0.52
C SER A 281 -0.20 3.59 0.93
N ILE A 282 -1.34 3.37 0.25
CA ILE A 282 -2.13 2.13 0.32
C ILE A 282 -2.08 1.47 -1.06
N ILE A 283 -1.13 0.56 -1.26
CA ILE A 283 -0.74 0.06 -2.58
C ILE A 283 -0.61 -1.48 -2.68
N PRO A 284 -1.56 -2.27 -2.14
CA PRO A 284 -1.49 -3.75 -2.21
C PRO A 284 -1.40 -4.28 -3.64
N GLY A 285 -1.92 -3.54 -4.63
CA GLY A 285 -1.82 -3.84 -6.06
C GLY A 285 -0.41 -3.73 -6.66
N SER A 286 0.54 -3.09 -5.97
CA SER A 286 1.96 -3.04 -6.33
C SER A 286 2.79 -4.02 -5.51
N THR A 287 2.64 -3.99 -4.19
CA THR A 287 3.56 -4.64 -3.24
C THR A 287 3.04 -5.95 -2.68
N GLY A 288 1.75 -6.25 -2.83
CA GLY A 288 1.09 -7.40 -2.20
C GLY A 288 1.72 -8.75 -2.55
N TYR A 289 2.09 -8.97 -3.81
CA TYR A 289 2.83 -10.18 -4.22
C TYR A 289 4.18 -10.28 -3.51
N SER A 290 5.00 -9.23 -3.60
CA SER A 290 6.35 -9.21 -3.01
C SER A 290 6.31 -9.42 -1.50
N MET A 291 5.40 -8.75 -0.79
CA MET A 291 5.27 -8.90 0.65
C MET A 291 4.81 -10.31 1.04
N LEU A 292 3.76 -10.85 0.41
CA LEU A 292 3.26 -12.20 0.73
C LEU A 292 4.28 -13.29 0.37
N SER A 293 5.01 -13.14 -0.73
CA SER A 293 6.09 -14.06 -1.14
C SER A 293 7.28 -14.03 -0.18
N LEU A 294 7.65 -12.86 0.35
CA LEU A 294 8.68 -12.72 1.38
C LEU A 294 8.24 -13.36 2.71
N ILE A 295 7.03 -13.07 3.16
CA ILE A 295 6.44 -13.72 4.36
C ILE A 295 6.41 -15.25 4.18
N ALA A 296 5.96 -15.75 3.04
CA ALA A 296 5.95 -17.17 2.72
C ALA A 296 7.36 -17.79 2.79
N SER A 297 8.36 -17.11 2.22
CA SER A 297 9.76 -17.54 2.27
C SER A 297 10.31 -17.62 3.71
N ILE A 298 9.86 -16.73 4.59
CA ILE A 298 10.23 -16.65 6.01
C ILE A 298 9.54 -17.74 6.85
N LEU A 299 8.27 -18.03 6.55
CA LEU A 299 7.47 -19.03 7.28
C LEU A 299 7.79 -20.47 6.86
N ALA A 300 8.12 -20.73 5.59
CA ALA A 300 8.35 -22.09 5.09
C ALA A 300 9.39 -22.91 5.88
N PRO A 301 10.57 -22.38 6.26
CA PRO A 301 11.54 -23.14 7.05
C PRO A 301 11.25 -23.20 8.56
N SER A 302 10.29 -22.41 9.09
CA SER A 302 10.19 -22.18 10.55
C SER A 302 9.90 -23.44 11.36
N GLN A 303 8.98 -24.29 10.90
CA GLN A 303 8.64 -25.55 11.57
C GLN A 303 9.87 -26.45 11.74
N LYS A 304 10.70 -26.58 10.69
CA LYS A 304 11.96 -27.36 10.76
C LYS A 304 13.00 -26.71 11.68
N ILE A 305 13.07 -25.37 11.72
CA ILE A 305 13.95 -24.64 12.65
C ILE A 305 13.52 -24.92 14.11
N ILE A 306 12.22 -24.84 14.40
CA ILE A 306 11.62 -25.12 15.72
C ILE A 306 11.93 -26.57 16.15
N GLU A 307 11.76 -27.54 15.26
CA GLU A 307 12.08 -28.95 15.51
C GLU A 307 13.56 -29.17 15.84
N GLN A 308 14.47 -28.58 15.05
CA GLN A 308 15.91 -28.71 15.30
C GLN A 308 16.37 -28.01 16.58
N LEU A 309 15.82 -26.83 16.89
CA LEU A 309 16.10 -26.14 18.15
C LEU A 309 15.60 -26.94 19.35
N THR A 310 14.38 -27.49 19.27
CA THR A 310 13.81 -28.38 20.30
C THR A 310 14.67 -29.62 20.50
N ALA A 311 15.06 -30.31 19.41
CA ALA A 311 15.93 -31.49 19.47
C ALA A 311 17.34 -31.19 20.02
N SER A 312 17.83 -29.95 19.86
CA SER A 312 19.10 -29.48 20.44
C SER A 312 18.99 -29.04 21.91
N GLY A 313 17.79 -29.05 22.50
CA GLY A 313 17.53 -28.60 23.88
C GLY A 313 17.30 -27.10 24.04
N ASN A 314 17.24 -26.32 22.95
CA ASN A 314 16.96 -24.88 22.97
C ASN A 314 15.45 -24.60 22.85
N THR A 315 14.68 -25.13 23.82
CA THR A 315 13.21 -25.09 23.83
C THR A 315 12.65 -23.66 23.90
N ASP A 316 13.30 -22.76 24.63
CA ASP A 316 12.82 -21.39 24.83
C ASP A 316 12.88 -20.59 23.52
N ALA A 317 13.96 -20.75 22.74
CA ALA A 317 14.06 -20.14 21.42
C ALA A 317 13.06 -20.77 20.43
N ALA A 318 12.87 -22.09 20.49
CA ALA A 318 11.88 -22.78 19.66
C ALA A 318 10.46 -22.27 19.93
N GLN A 319 10.07 -22.12 21.21
CA GLN A 319 8.76 -21.60 21.60
C GLN A 319 8.59 -20.11 21.24
N SER A 320 9.63 -19.28 21.41
CA SER A 320 9.62 -17.88 20.94
C SER A 320 9.37 -17.79 19.43
N ILE A 321 9.97 -18.68 18.62
CA ILE A 321 9.76 -18.70 17.17
C ILE A 321 8.35 -19.21 16.84
N GLN A 322 7.82 -20.22 17.54
CA GLN A 322 6.44 -20.68 17.34
C GLN A 322 5.42 -19.55 17.57
N THR A 323 5.57 -18.78 18.65
CA THR A 323 4.72 -17.60 18.93
C THR A 323 4.88 -16.53 17.84
N ALA A 324 6.10 -16.27 17.37
CA ALA A 324 6.37 -15.33 16.27
C ALA A 324 5.66 -15.74 14.98
N VAL A 325 5.82 -17.00 14.57
CA VAL A 325 5.20 -17.61 13.39
C VAL A 325 3.69 -17.47 13.42
N HIS A 326 3.05 -17.77 14.56
CA HIS A 326 1.60 -17.61 14.73
C HIS A 326 1.15 -16.16 14.58
N SER A 327 1.90 -15.20 15.16
CA SER A 327 1.57 -13.77 15.04
C SER A 327 1.74 -13.25 13.61
N ILE A 328 2.82 -13.62 12.93
CA ILE A 328 3.10 -13.23 11.54
C ILE A 328 2.04 -13.82 10.60
N ALA A 329 1.72 -15.11 10.75
CA ALA A 329 0.71 -15.77 9.92
C ALA A 329 -0.70 -15.22 10.17
N GLY A 330 -1.08 -14.96 11.43
CA GLY A 330 -2.34 -14.30 11.77
C GLY A 330 -2.49 -12.95 11.07
N LYS A 331 -1.51 -12.06 11.22
CA LYS A 331 -1.54 -10.71 10.63
C LYS A 331 -1.50 -10.72 9.11
N ALA A 332 -0.77 -11.65 8.50
CA ALA A 332 -0.77 -11.84 7.05
C ALA A 332 -2.12 -12.34 6.53
N ALA A 333 -2.81 -13.23 7.25
CA ALA A 333 -4.16 -13.68 6.90
C ALA A 333 -5.18 -12.53 7.03
N THR A 334 -5.15 -11.77 8.12
CA THR A 334 -5.97 -10.54 8.30
C THR A 334 -5.71 -9.53 7.18
N TYR A 335 -4.45 -9.29 6.80
CA TYR A 335 -4.11 -8.41 5.68
C TYR A 335 -4.76 -8.83 4.35
N ILE A 336 -4.73 -10.14 4.05
CA ILE A 336 -5.34 -10.70 2.84
C ILE A 336 -6.87 -10.50 2.88
N LEU A 337 -7.50 -10.70 4.03
CA LEU A 337 -8.96 -10.67 4.20
C LEU A 337 -9.55 -9.26 4.36
N ASP A 338 -8.78 -8.30 4.88
CA ASP A 338 -9.26 -6.93 5.14
C ASP A 338 -8.83 -5.94 4.05
N SER A 339 -7.56 -6.02 3.62
CA SER A 339 -6.92 -5.02 2.75
C SER A 339 -6.80 -5.44 1.27
N ILE A 340 -6.83 -6.75 0.97
CA ILE A 340 -6.68 -7.26 -0.40
C ILE A 340 -8.03 -7.71 -0.96
N LEU A 341 -8.54 -8.87 -0.51
CA LEU A 341 -9.62 -9.59 -1.16
C LEU A 341 -10.95 -8.79 -1.26
N PRO A 342 -11.38 -7.99 -0.27
CA PRO A 342 -12.59 -7.17 -0.41
C PRO A 342 -12.52 -6.15 -1.56
N PHE A 343 -11.31 -5.70 -1.89
CA PHE A 343 -11.03 -4.68 -2.91
C PHE A 343 -10.70 -5.27 -4.28
N VAL A 344 -10.59 -6.60 -4.40
CA VAL A 344 -10.54 -7.28 -5.70
C VAL A 344 -11.94 -7.26 -6.31
N VAL A 345 -12.08 -6.74 -7.53
CA VAL A 345 -13.37 -6.65 -8.21
C VAL A 345 -13.32 -7.30 -9.58
N ASN A 346 -14.36 -8.07 -9.88
CA ASN A 346 -14.42 -8.96 -11.05
C ASN A 346 -13.13 -9.81 -11.13
N CYS A 347 -12.34 -9.59 -12.18
CA CYS A 347 -11.10 -10.30 -12.47
C CYS A 347 -9.82 -9.47 -12.26
N GLY A 348 -9.85 -8.42 -11.42
CA GLY A 348 -8.66 -7.59 -11.23
C GLY A 348 -8.58 -6.79 -9.94
N VAL A 349 -7.36 -6.36 -9.62
CA VAL A 349 -7.09 -5.35 -8.59
C VAL A 349 -7.25 -3.97 -9.21
N PRO A 350 -8.05 -3.05 -8.64
CA PRO A 350 -8.35 -1.77 -9.28
C PRO A 350 -7.18 -0.78 -9.23
N ASP A 351 -7.13 0.15 -10.18
CA ASP A 351 -6.05 1.15 -10.33
C ASP A 351 -5.81 1.97 -9.05
N MET A 352 -6.87 2.32 -8.32
CA MET A 352 -6.81 3.07 -7.05
C MET A 352 -6.12 2.34 -5.88
N MET A 353 -5.81 1.05 -6.04
CA MET A 353 -5.11 0.20 -5.06
C MET A 353 -3.69 -0.16 -5.51
N ALA A 354 -3.20 0.39 -6.63
CA ALA A 354 -1.95 -0.02 -7.29
C ALA A 354 -0.94 1.11 -7.50
N GLY A 355 -1.05 2.23 -6.77
CA GLY A 355 -0.04 3.29 -6.74
C GLY A 355 0.44 3.73 -8.12
N ALA A 356 1.75 3.67 -8.35
CA ALA A 356 2.34 3.97 -9.65
C ALA A 356 2.08 2.86 -10.71
N ASP A 357 1.94 1.58 -10.30
CA ASP A 357 1.69 0.46 -11.23
C ASP A 357 0.31 0.50 -11.89
N ALA A 358 -0.61 1.34 -11.42
CA ALA A 358 -1.80 1.71 -12.18
C ALA A 358 -1.46 2.12 -13.63
N ALA A 359 -0.32 2.80 -13.84
CA ALA A 359 0.17 3.25 -15.14
C ALA A 359 1.25 2.34 -15.76
N ASN A 360 1.49 1.15 -15.20
CA ASN A 360 2.46 0.19 -15.72
C ASN A 360 1.76 -0.78 -16.70
N ASP A 361 2.18 -0.78 -17.96
CA ASP A 361 1.57 -1.60 -19.01
C ASP A 361 1.75 -3.10 -18.81
N SER A 362 2.78 -3.51 -18.05
CA SER A 362 2.99 -4.91 -17.63
C SER A 362 2.14 -5.33 -16.43
N LYS A 363 1.45 -4.39 -15.76
CA LYS A 363 0.62 -4.63 -14.57
C LYS A 363 -0.84 -4.14 -14.74
N PRO A 364 -1.59 -4.58 -15.77
CA PRO A 364 -3.04 -4.35 -15.81
C PRO A 364 -3.75 -5.02 -14.62
N PRO A 365 -5.02 -4.67 -14.32
CA PRO A 365 -5.76 -5.19 -13.17
C PRO A 365 -5.73 -6.73 -13.01
N LEU A 366 -5.86 -7.46 -14.13
CA LEU A 366 -5.79 -8.92 -14.17
C LEU A 366 -4.42 -9.46 -13.76
N SER A 367 -3.33 -8.91 -14.30
CA SER A 367 -1.99 -9.41 -13.99
C SER A 367 -1.54 -9.07 -12.57
N ARG A 368 -2.03 -7.94 -12.00
CA ARG A 368 -1.91 -7.63 -10.57
C ARG A 368 -2.61 -8.67 -9.70
N LEU A 369 -3.84 -9.06 -10.06
CA LEU A 369 -4.55 -10.11 -9.33
C LEU A 369 -3.79 -11.44 -9.43
N LYS A 370 -3.35 -11.84 -10.62
CA LYS A 370 -2.51 -13.03 -10.85
C LYS A 370 -1.23 -13.03 -10.00
N ASP A 371 -0.51 -11.90 -9.92
CA ASP A 371 0.68 -11.78 -9.08
C ASP A 371 0.33 -11.97 -7.59
N ILE A 372 -0.67 -11.23 -7.08
CA ILE A 372 -1.12 -11.36 -5.68
C ILE A 372 -1.62 -12.77 -5.36
N SER A 373 -2.36 -13.41 -6.27
CA SER A 373 -2.84 -14.78 -6.12
C SER A 373 -1.68 -15.75 -5.92
N MET A 374 -0.59 -15.65 -6.69
CA MET A 374 0.62 -16.46 -6.44
C MET A 374 1.21 -16.20 -5.04
N GLY A 375 1.23 -14.94 -4.59
CA GLY A 375 1.69 -14.59 -3.24
C GLY A 375 0.82 -15.20 -2.13
N ILE A 376 -0.51 -15.15 -2.28
CA ILE A 376 -1.46 -15.78 -1.36
C ILE A 376 -1.26 -17.31 -1.34
N MET A 377 -1.09 -17.94 -2.49
CA MET A 377 -0.85 -19.39 -2.58
C MET A 377 0.46 -19.80 -1.88
N GLN A 378 1.54 -19.04 -2.09
CA GLN A 378 2.83 -19.26 -1.40
C GLN A 378 2.68 -19.11 0.11
N PHE A 379 1.99 -18.06 0.58
CA PHE A 379 1.71 -17.82 1.99
C PHE A 379 0.90 -18.97 2.61
N ALA A 380 -0.21 -19.38 1.98
CA ALA A 380 -1.07 -20.43 2.50
C ALA A 380 -0.36 -21.79 2.56
N TYR A 381 0.48 -22.11 1.57
CA TYR A 381 1.36 -23.28 1.61
C TYR A 381 2.31 -23.21 2.82
N ALA A 382 3.04 -22.11 2.99
CA ALA A 382 4.01 -21.95 4.07
C ALA A 382 3.37 -21.96 5.48
N ALA A 383 2.13 -21.47 5.61
CA ALA A 383 1.32 -21.59 6.82
C ALA A 383 0.89 -23.04 7.07
N SER A 384 0.49 -23.78 6.02
CA SER A 384 0.06 -25.19 6.15
C SER A 384 1.18 -26.15 6.60
N LEU A 385 2.45 -25.74 6.53
CA LEU A 385 3.59 -26.51 7.04
C LEU A 385 3.74 -26.50 8.57
N GLN A 386 2.99 -25.67 9.30
CA GLN A 386 3.15 -25.54 10.75
C GLN A 386 2.28 -26.55 11.50
N ASN A 387 2.87 -27.34 12.41
CA ASN A 387 2.20 -28.47 13.05
C ASN A 387 1.20 -28.10 14.17
N SER A 388 1.00 -26.82 14.47
CA SER A 388 0.20 -26.37 15.64
C SER A 388 -0.44 -24.99 15.45
N LEU A 389 -0.97 -24.70 14.26
CA LEU A 389 -1.70 -23.45 14.02
C LEU A 389 -2.91 -23.30 14.97
N PRO A 390 -3.11 -22.11 15.56
CA PRO A 390 -4.33 -21.76 16.30
C PRO A 390 -5.61 -21.99 15.47
N SER A 391 -6.71 -22.37 16.13
CA SER A 391 -7.98 -22.69 15.46
C SER A 391 -8.55 -21.52 14.64
N ASN A 392 -8.48 -20.31 15.18
CA ASN A 392 -8.88 -19.07 14.49
C ASN A 392 -8.03 -18.81 13.23
N LEU A 393 -6.74 -19.17 13.23
CA LEU A 393 -5.91 -19.03 12.03
C LEU A 393 -6.27 -20.06 10.95
N ASN A 394 -6.65 -21.28 11.33
CA ASN A 394 -7.19 -22.26 10.37
C ASN A 394 -8.52 -21.80 9.76
N GLU A 395 -9.37 -21.12 10.52
CA GLU A 395 -10.60 -20.48 10.03
C GLU A 395 -10.31 -19.36 9.04
N LEU A 396 -9.40 -18.43 9.37
CA LEU A 396 -8.94 -17.36 8.47
C LEU A 396 -8.35 -17.94 7.16
N LEU A 397 -7.52 -18.99 7.23
CA LEU A 397 -7.01 -19.67 6.04
C LEU A 397 -8.15 -20.31 5.22
N GLY A 398 -9.15 -20.91 5.88
CA GLY A 398 -10.37 -21.40 5.23
C GLY A 398 -11.11 -20.33 4.42
N HIS A 399 -11.23 -19.11 4.96
CA HIS A 399 -11.78 -17.96 4.25
C HIS A 399 -10.90 -17.54 3.07
N VAL A 400 -9.58 -17.46 3.25
CA VAL A 400 -8.62 -17.15 2.16
C VAL A 400 -8.74 -18.16 1.02
N PHE A 401 -8.86 -19.46 1.31
CA PHE A 401 -9.07 -20.50 0.29
C PHE A 401 -10.35 -20.28 -0.51
N LYS A 402 -11.49 -20.08 0.18
CA LYS A 402 -12.81 -19.88 -0.45
C LYS A 402 -12.87 -18.63 -1.33
N TYR A 403 -12.40 -17.49 -0.81
CA TYR A 403 -12.48 -16.22 -1.53
C TYR A 403 -11.52 -16.15 -2.71
N LEU A 404 -10.29 -16.68 -2.59
CA LEU A 404 -9.41 -16.76 -3.75
C LEU A 404 -9.92 -17.80 -4.78
N ASN A 405 -10.49 -18.93 -4.35
CA ASN A 405 -11.09 -19.90 -5.27
C ASN A 405 -12.26 -19.34 -6.09
N TYR A 406 -13.04 -18.39 -5.55
CA TYR A 406 -14.03 -17.67 -6.35
C TYR A 406 -13.37 -16.96 -7.55
N HIS A 407 -12.35 -16.14 -7.32
CA HIS A 407 -11.68 -15.45 -8.43
C HIS A 407 -10.98 -16.43 -9.40
N LEU A 408 -10.33 -17.49 -8.92
CA LEU A 408 -9.66 -18.47 -9.78
C LEU A 408 -10.63 -19.28 -10.66
N THR A 409 -11.87 -19.47 -10.22
CA THR A 409 -12.90 -20.20 -10.98
C THR A 409 -13.73 -19.27 -11.86
N ASP A 410 -14.06 -18.07 -11.40
CA ASP A 410 -14.83 -17.06 -12.14
C ASP A 410 -13.99 -16.35 -13.23
N CYS A 411 -12.66 -16.33 -13.06
CA CYS A 411 -11.69 -15.67 -13.94
C CYS A 411 -10.54 -16.64 -14.32
N PRO A 412 -10.80 -17.68 -15.13
CA PRO A 412 -9.81 -18.71 -15.48
C PRO A 412 -8.55 -18.15 -16.17
N GLN A 413 -8.64 -16.96 -16.78
CA GLN A 413 -7.50 -16.25 -17.37
C GLN A 413 -6.35 -16.03 -16.37
N ILE A 414 -6.65 -15.93 -15.07
CA ILE A 414 -5.64 -15.84 -14.01
C ILE A 414 -4.71 -17.06 -14.04
N ILE A 415 -5.28 -18.27 -14.13
CA ILE A 415 -4.52 -19.52 -14.20
C ILE A 415 -3.77 -19.58 -15.53
N ASP A 416 -4.39 -19.15 -16.62
CA ASP A 416 -3.75 -19.14 -17.95
C ASP A 416 -2.55 -18.19 -18.04
N GLU A 417 -2.57 -17.03 -17.37
CA GLU A 417 -1.38 -16.18 -17.23
C GLU A 417 -0.31 -16.82 -16.34
N MET A 418 -0.68 -17.51 -15.26
CA MET A 418 0.28 -18.20 -14.40
C MET A 418 1.03 -19.35 -15.10
N THR A 419 0.43 -20.02 -16.10
CA THR A 419 1.12 -21.10 -16.85
C THR A 419 2.43 -20.68 -17.52
N GLY A 420 2.61 -19.39 -17.80
CA GLY A 420 3.86 -18.84 -18.37
C GLY A 420 4.86 -18.37 -17.32
N HIS A 421 4.64 -18.64 -16.02
CA HIS A 421 5.45 -18.09 -14.93
C HIS A 421 6.21 -19.20 -14.17
N TYR A 422 7.43 -18.91 -13.72
CA TYR A 422 8.27 -19.91 -13.04
C TYR A 422 7.72 -20.33 -11.66
N ASN A 423 6.80 -19.53 -11.10
CA ASN A 423 6.06 -19.89 -9.88
C ASN A 423 4.77 -20.69 -10.15
N PHE A 424 4.46 -21.08 -11.40
CA PHE A 424 3.32 -21.96 -11.73
C PHE A 424 3.14 -23.17 -10.79
N PRO A 425 4.22 -23.83 -10.28
CA PRO A 425 4.05 -25.02 -9.44
C PRO A 425 3.27 -24.79 -8.14
N ILE A 426 3.17 -23.56 -7.63
CA ILE A 426 2.38 -23.29 -6.42
C ILE A 426 0.88 -23.56 -6.60
N ILE A 427 0.38 -23.58 -7.84
CA ILE A 427 -1.01 -23.95 -8.15
C ILE A 427 -1.27 -25.43 -7.82
N GLY A 428 -0.28 -26.31 -7.97
CA GLY A 428 -0.43 -27.72 -7.62
C GLY A 428 -0.59 -27.93 -6.11
N GLU A 429 0.20 -27.22 -5.32
CA GLU A 429 0.08 -27.19 -3.86
C GLU A 429 -1.25 -26.56 -3.41
N TRP A 430 -1.67 -25.46 -4.05
CA TRP A 430 -2.99 -24.86 -3.80
C TRP A 430 -4.13 -25.83 -4.13
N ASN A 431 -4.05 -26.53 -5.26
CA ASN A 431 -5.03 -27.56 -5.63
C ASN A 431 -5.00 -28.77 -4.68
N ARG A 432 -3.84 -29.16 -4.13
CA ARG A 432 -3.74 -30.19 -3.09
C ARG A 432 -4.53 -29.79 -1.84
N SER A 433 -4.42 -28.55 -1.39
CA SER A 433 -5.15 -28.05 -0.21
C SER A 433 -6.63 -27.76 -0.46
N THR A 434 -7.02 -27.42 -1.70
CA THR A 434 -8.36 -26.87 -1.98
C THR A 434 -9.25 -27.70 -2.89
N GLY A 435 -8.69 -28.61 -3.68
CA GLY A 435 -9.42 -29.31 -4.73
C GLY A 435 -9.92 -28.41 -5.86
N LEU A 436 -9.26 -27.28 -6.15
CA LEU A 436 -9.59 -26.31 -7.21
C LEU A 436 -9.96 -26.94 -8.57
N PHE A 437 -9.36 -28.09 -8.91
CA PHE A 437 -9.61 -28.80 -10.18
C PHE A 437 -10.55 -30.02 -10.05
N LEU A 438 -11.08 -30.29 -8.87
CA LEU A 438 -12.09 -31.33 -8.64
C LEU A 438 -13.49 -30.84 -9.05
N SER A 439 -14.39 -31.77 -9.36
CA SER A 439 -15.82 -31.47 -9.58
C SER A 439 -16.53 -30.96 -8.32
N VAL A 440 -16.00 -31.30 -7.14
CA VAL A 440 -16.42 -30.78 -5.84
C VAL A 440 -15.16 -30.38 -5.06
N PRO A 441 -14.75 -29.10 -5.08
CA PRO A 441 -13.62 -28.62 -4.31
C PRO A 441 -13.84 -28.75 -2.80
N THR A 442 -12.76 -28.96 -2.04
CA THR A 442 -12.78 -28.94 -0.56
C THR A 442 -13.17 -27.58 -0.02
N TYR A 443 -12.69 -26.51 -0.68
CA TYR A 443 -13.11 -25.13 -0.43
C TYR A 443 -13.76 -24.58 -1.70
N PRO A 444 -15.10 -24.64 -1.83
CA PRO A 444 -15.80 -24.03 -2.96
C PRO A 444 -15.58 -22.52 -2.96
N GLY A 445 -15.64 -21.91 -4.15
CA GLY A 445 -15.51 -20.46 -4.31
C GLY A 445 -16.67 -19.72 -3.65
N GLU A 446 -16.39 -18.77 -2.77
CA GLU A 446 -17.38 -17.90 -2.14
C GLU A 446 -17.11 -16.42 -2.45
N ILE A 447 -18.15 -15.60 -2.49
CA ILE A 447 -18.05 -14.16 -2.75
C ILE A 447 -18.07 -13.42 -1.41
N MET A 448 -17.15 -12.46 -1.24
CA MET A 448 -17.21 -11.49 -0.14
C MET A 448 -18.37 -10.50 -0.38
N TYR A 449 -19.30 -10.41 0.57
CA TYR A 449 -20.48 -9.55 0.48
C TYR A 449 -20.55 -8.56 1.64
N GLY A 450 -21.12 -7.39 1.40
CA GLY A 450 -21.32 -6.35 2.39
C GLY A 450 -20.31 -5.20 2.28
N HIS A 451 -20.15 -4.47 3.38
CA HIS A 451 -19.37 -3.23 3.46
C HIS A 451 -18.03 -3.47 4.14
N TYR A 452 -16.94 -3.07 3.50
CA TYR A 452 -15.58 -3.15 4.02
C TYR A 452 -14.90 -1.78 3.87
N PHE A 453 -14.07 -1.38 4.82
CA PHE A 453 -13.38 -0.09 4.76
C PHE A 453 -12.05 -0.10 5.50
N LEU A 454 -11.08 0.60 4.91
CA LEU A 454 -9.79 0.90 5.51
C LEU A 454 -9.82 2.38 5.87
N SER A 455 -9.82 2.67 7.16
CA SER A 455 -10.13 3.98 7.73
C SER A 455 -8.87 4.80 7.97
N TYR A 456 -7.78 4.14 8.36
CA TYR A 456 -6.45 4.72 8.21
C TYR A 456 -6.02 4.78 6.74
N GLY A 457 -6.53 3.88 5.89
CA GLY A 457 -6.23 3.84 4.46
C GLY A 457 -7.10 4.72 3.57
N ASP A 458 -8.15 5.35 4.09
CA ASP A 458 -9.12 6.14 3.34
C ASP A 458 -9.67 5.38 2.10
N ARG A 459 -10.02 4.10 2.28
CA ARG A 459 -10.65 3.24 1.27
C ARG A 459 -11.99 2.70 1.77
N TYR A 460 -12.92 2.51 0.85
CA TYR A 460 -14.22 1.90 1.12
C TYR A 460 -14.63 1.02 -0.06
N VAL A 461 -15.22 -0.14 0.20
CA VAL A 461 -15.82 -0.99 -0.82
C VAL A 461 -17.14 -1.57 -0.33
N TYR A 462 -18.13 -1.56 -1.21
CA TYR A 462 -19.38 -2.30 -1.03
C TYR A 462 -19.46 -3.40 -2.09
N ASN A 463 -19.58 -4.65 -1.65
CA ASN A 463 -19.71 -5.82 -2.51
C ASN A 463 -21.15 -6.36 -2.45
N ALA A 464 -21.92 -6.14 -3.52
CA ALA A 464 -23.27 -6.66 -3.70
C ALA A 464 -23.26 -7.96 -4.53
N HIS A 465 -24.44 -8.54 -4.73
CA HIS A 465 -24.62 -9.73 -5.58
C HIS A 465 -24.20 -9.45 -7.02
N ASP A 466 -24.70 -8.37 -7.63
CA ASP A 466 -24.55 -8.13 -9.07
C ASP A 466 -23.42 -7.15 -9.43
N PHE A 467 -22.87 -6.43 -8.45
CA PHE A 467 -21.81 -5.45 -8.64
C PHE A 467 -20.99 -5.20 -7.36
N SER A 468 -19.89 -4.45 -7.50
CA SER A 468 -19.11 -3.86 -6.41
C SER A 468 -18.93 -2.36 -6.63
N VAL A 469 -18.79 -1.56 -5.56
CA VAL A 469 -18.43 -0.13 -5.64
C VAL A 469 -17.24 0.12 -4.74
N ASN A 470 -16.11 0.52 -5.33
CA ASN A 470 -14.97 1.03 -4.60
C ASN A 470 -15.02 2.57 -4.53
N ILE A 471 -14.57 3.14 -3.42
CA ILE A 471 -14.35 4.57 -3.23
C ILE A 471 -12.94 4.77 -2.65
N ALA A 472 -12.09 5.49 -3.39
CA ALA A 472 -10.76 5.88 -2.91
C ALA A 472 -10.73 7.36 -2.53
N MET A 473 -10.38 7.63 -1.28
CA MET A 473 -10.28 8.96 -0.69
C MET A 473 -8.82 9.20 -0.23
N ASN A 474 -8.47 10.46 0.02
CA ASN A 474 -7.18 10.86 0.55
C ASN A 474 -7.35 11.95 1.63
N SER A 475 -6.43 11.99 2.58
CA SER A 475 -6.54 12.87 3.75
C SER A 475 -5.17 13.37 4.21
N TYR A 476 -5.11 13.95 5.40
CA TYR A 476 -3.84 14.18 6.11
C TYR A 476 -3.09 12.89 6.51
N LYS A 477 -3.71 11.70 6.37
CA LYS A 477 -3.12 10.37 6.63
C LYS A 477 -2.57 9.71 5.37
N THR A 478 -3.15 10.00 4.19
CA THR A 478 -2.92 9.23 2.95
C THR A 478 -2.75 10.11 1.71
N ARG A 479 -1.91 9.65 0.78
CA ARG A 479 -1.59 10.37 -0.46
C ARG A 479 -2.71 10.36 -1.50
N ASN A 480 -2.79 11.40 -2.31
CA ASN A 480 -3.75 11.55 -3.42
C ASN A 480 -3.49 10.58 -4.59
N PHE A 481 -2.23 10.33 -4.90
CA PHE A 481 -1.74 9.31 -5.84
C PHE A 481 -0.25 9.04 -5.58
N GLN A 482 0.34 8.07 -6.26
CA GLN A 482 1.78 7.81 -6.25
C GLN A 482 2.36 7.94 -7.66
N CYS A 483 3.52 8.58 -7.76
CA CYS A 483 4.24 8.85 -9.00
C CYS A 483 5.75 8.62 -8.80
N ILE A 484 6.29 7.58 -9.44
CA ILE A 484 7.69 7.18 -9.29
C ILE A 484 8.36 7.35 -10.65
N ARG A 485 9.42 8.15 -10.75
CA ARG A 485 10.23 8.32 -11.97
C ARG A 485 9.39 8.64 -13.24
N ASN A 486 8.38 9.50 -13.10
CA ASN A 486 7.36 9.86 -14.09
C ASN A 486 6.28 8.81 -14.42
N LEU A 487 6.37 7.58 -13.89
CA LEU A 487 5.29 6.60 -13.96
C LEU A 487 4.08 7.10 -13.15
N ASN A 488 2.89 7.01 -13.73
CA ASN A 488 1.62 7.53 -13.19
C ASN A 488 1.57 9.05 -12.99
N LYS A 489 2.35 9.83 -13.76
CA LYS A 489 2.34 11.31 -13.69
C LYS A 489 0.97 11.98 -13.89
N LEU A 490 0.00 11.28 -14.48
CA LEU A 490 -1.37 11.78 -14.67
C LEU A 490 -2.37 11.28 -13.60
N GLY A 491 -1.92 10.57 -12.56
CA GLY A 491 -2.77 9.92 -11.56
C GLY A 491 -3.45 10.82 -10.54
N PHE A 492 -3.26 12.15 -10.63
CA PHE A 492 -3.60 13.14 -9.58
C PHE A 492 -4.93 12.96 -8.82
N TYR A 493 -6.00 12.58 -9.54
CA TYR A 493 -7.34 12.45 -8.96
C TYR A 493 -7.72 11.00 -8.55
N GLN A 494 -6.77 10.05 -8.53
CA GLN A 494 -7.03 8.62 -8.24
C GLN A 494 -7.65 8.34 -6.87
N ALA A 495 -7.28 9.11 -5.84
CA ALA A 495 -7.88 9.01 -4.51
C ALA A 495 -8.63 10.29 -4.09
N ALA A 496 -9.09 11.11 -5.05
CA ALA A 496 -9.84 12.34 -4.77
C ALA A 496 -11.33 12.10 -4.48
N GLY A 497 -11.69 11.03 -3.77
CA GLY A 497 -13.08 10.54 -3.70
C GLY A 497 -13.52 9.88 -5.00
N ALA A 498 -12.59 9.19 -5.67
CA ALA A 498 -12.87 8.51 -6.92
C ALA A 498 -13.76 7.27 -6.67
N ILE A 499 -14.88 7.18 -7.38
CA ILE A 499 -15.82 6.06 -7.29
C ILE A 499 -15.59 5.13 -8.49
N MET A 500 -15.53 3.82 -8.27
CA MET A 500 -15.37 2.83 -9.33
C MET A 500 -16.40 1.68 -9.19
N PRO A 501 -17.59 1.84 -9.82
CA PRO A 501 -18.65 0.82 -9.82
C PRO A 501 -18.36 -0.28 -10.84
N SER A 502 -18.25 -1.52 -10.42
CA SER A 502 -17.93 -2.70 -11.24
C SER A 502 -19.08 -3.70 -11.27
N VAL A 503 -19.77 -3.82 -12.40
CA VAL A 503 -20.82 -4.84 -12.61
C VAL A 503 -20.16 -6.21 -12.86
N ARG A 504 -20.60 -7.26 -12.15
CA ARG A 504 -20.01 -8.62 -12.24
C ARG A 504 -20.23 -9.28 -13.59
N TYR A 505 -21.37 -8.98 -14.22
CA TYR A 505 -21.71 -9.42 -15.58
C TYR A 505 -20.90 -8.72 -16.68
N HIS A 506 -19.97 -7.82 -16.34
CA HIS A 506 -19.16 -7.06 -17.28
C HIS A 506 -17.69 -7.02 -16.85
N LYS A 507 -17.05 -8.20 -16.88
CA LYS A 507 -15.77 -8.45 -16.19
C LYS A 507 -14.63 -7.53 -16.63
N ASP A 508 -14.51 -7.26 -17.92
CA ASP A 508 -13.37 -6.54 -18.52
C ASP A 508 -13.48 -5.00 -18.51
N GLN A 509 -14.57 -4.43 -17.97
CA GLN A 509 -14.91 -3.01 -18.13
C GLN A 509 -13.85 -2.01 -17.62
N TYR A 510 -12.98 -2.42 -16.68
CA TYR A 510 -11.91 -1.57 -16.13
C TYR A 510 -10.50 -1.89 -16.65
N ASN A 511 -10.36 -2.81 -17.60
CA ASN A 511 -9.05 -3.07 -18.21
C ASN A 511 -8.54 -1.82 -18.93
N HIS A 512 -7.30 -1.41 -18.60
CA HIS A 512 -6.67 -0.17 -19.06
C HIS A 512 -7.42 1.14 -18.74
N HIS A 513 -8.34 1.14 -17.77
CA HIS A 513 -9.19 2.31 -17.49
C HIS A 513 -8.40 3.58 -17.11
N VAL A 514 -7.23 3.44 -16.47
CA VAL A 514 -6.27 4.54 -16.25
C VAL A 514 -6.03 5.42 -17.49
N LEU A 515 -6.02 4.85 -18.71
CA LEU A 515 -5.78 5.59 -19.94
C LEU A 515 -6.96 6.51 -20.28
N PHE A 516 -8.18 6.07 -19.99
CA PHE A 516 -9.39 6.87 -20.13
C PHE A 516 -9.48 7.92 -19.01
N ALA A 517 -9.37 7.48 -17.76
CA ALA A 517 -9.57 8.32 -16.58
C ALA A 517 -8.50 9.41 -16.42
N SER A 518 -7.25 9.16 -16.83
CA SER A 518 -6.18 10.17 -16.88
C SER A 518 -6.42 11.31 -17.86
N GLU A 519 -7.37 11.16 -18.81
CA GLU A 519 -7.71 12.21 -19.78
C GLU A 519 -9.12 12.80 -19.57
N LYS A 520 -10.09 11.97 -19.16
CA LYS A 520 -11.50 12.40 -18.98
C LYS A 520 -11.91 12.60 -17.52
N GLY A 521 -11.05 12.22 -16.58
CA GLY A 521 -11.28 12.29 -15.14
C GLY A 521 -11.96 11.04 -14.57
N TYR A 522 -11.68 10.76 -13.29
CA TYR A 522 -12.30 9.67 -12.54
C TYR A 522 -13.72 10.06 -12.09
N MET A 523 -14.65 9.10 -12.03
CA MET A 523 -15.99 9.33 -11.49
C MET A 523 -15.94 9.77 -10.01
N GLY A 524 -16.84 10.66 -9.59
CA GLY A 524 -16.88 11.28 -8.25
C GLY A 524 -16.03 12.57 -8.12
N THR A 525 -15.07 12.77 -9.01
CA THR A 525 -14.10 13.87 -8.90
C THR A 525 -14.61 15.19 -9.48
N THR A 526 -14.21 16.31 -8.89
CA THR A 526 -14.38 17.65 -9.48
C THR A 526 -13.02 18.26 -9.79
N ALA A 527 -12.80 18.61 -11.05
CA ALA A 527 -11.50 19.02 -11.58
C ALA A 527 -11.54 20.37 -12.33
N TYR A 528 -10.37 21.00 -12.45
CA TYR A 528 -10.17 22.16 -13.32
C TYR A 528 -9.49 21.73 -14.64
N PRO A 529 -9.99 22.12 -15.83
CA PRO A 529 -9.51 21.58 -17.11
C PRO A 529 -8.05 21.86 -17.52
N LYS A 530 -7.29 22.66 -16.75
CA LYS A 530 -5.89 23.01 -17.06
C LYS A 530 -4.86 22.43 -16.09
N PHE A 531 -5.23 21.44 -15.27
CA PHE A 531 -4.29 20.84 -14.32
C PHE A 531 -3.19 20.08 -15.07
N SER A 532 -1.96 20.59 -15.01
CA SER A 532 -0.77 20.02 -15.66
C SER A 532 -0.09 19.07 -14.68
N SER A 533 -0.47 17.80 -14.67
CA SER A 533 0.05 16.82 -13.72
C SER A 533 1.45 16.31 -14.10
N LYS A 534 2.42 16.64 -13.24
CA LYS A 534 3.78 16.09 -13.13
C LYS A 534 3.86 15.33 -11.79
N CYS A 535 4.88 14.50 -11.55
CA CYS A 535 5.03 13.85 -10.22
C CYS A 535 5.07 14.85 -9.04
N SER A 536 5.48 16.10 -9.28
CA SER A 536 5.51 17.16 -8.26
C SER A 536 4.15 17.52 -7.65
N SER A 537 3.02 17.08 -8.23
CA SER A 537 1.69 17.28 -7.63
C SER A 537 1.27 16.18 -6.64
N GLN A 538 2.13 15.20 -6.35
CA GLN A 538 1.84 14.14 -5.38
C GLN A 538 2.11 14.59 -3.95
N THR A 539 1.14 14.43 -3.06
CA THR A 539 1.29 14.73 -1.64
C THR A 539 1.70 13.46 -0.92
N HIS A 540 2.95 13.39 -0.46
CA HIS A 540 3.55 12.12 -0.04
C HIS A 540 4.52 12.27 1.13
N LEU A 541 5.28 13.37 1.16
CA LEU A 541 6.15 13.74 2.27
C LEU A 541 5.33 14.23 3.46
N PHE A 542 5.87 14.08 4.67
CA PHE A 542 5.30 14.72 5.86
C PHE A 542 5.13 16.23 5.65
N GLY A 543 4.04 16.80 6.16
CA GLY A 543 3.69 18.21 5.98
C GLY A 543 3.17 18.58 4.57
N SER A 544 3.30 17.70 3.57
CA SER A 544 2.74 17.89 2.23
C SER A 544 1.36 17.24 2.03
N LEU A 545 0.91 16.37 2.96
CA LEU A 545 -0.39 15.70 2.90
C LEU A 545 -1.56 16.70 2.98
N SER A 546 -2.74 16.26 2.53
CA SER A 546 -3.92 17.10 2.38
C SER A 546 -4.35 17.75 3.71
N ASP A 547 -4.71 19.04 3.68
CA ASP A 547 -5.38 19.76 4.78
C ASP A 547 -6.75 19.12 5.17
N GLY A 548 -7.23 18.17 4.37
CA GLY A 548 -8.44 17.39 4.58
C GLY A 548 -8.32 16.42 5.75
N LYS A 549 -8.74 16.87 6.94
CA LYS A 549 -8.80 16.01 8.16
C LYS A 549 -10.05 15.14 8.27
N PHE A 550 -11.15 15.54 7.63
CA PHE A 550 -12.41 14.79 7.68
C PHE A 550 -12.45 13.75 6.58
N VAL A 551 -12.02 12.51 6.84
CA VAL A 551 -12.19 11.39 5.91
C VAL A 551 -12.53 10.12 6.67
N SER A 552 -13.69 9.54 6.37
CA SER A 552 -14.31 8.52 7.22
C SER A 552 -15.27 7.61 6.48
N SER A 553 -15.43 6.41 7.03
CA SER A 553 -16.32 5.35 6.58
C SER A 553 -17.05 4.73 7.77
N ILE A 554 -18.31 4.32 7.60
CA ILE A 554 -19.14 3.75 8.66
C ILE A 554 -20.19 2.79 8.05
N THR A 555 -20.64 1.77 8.78
CA THR A 555 -21.68 0.83 8.33
C THR A 555 -22.44 0.24 9.50
N ASP A 556 -23.71 -0.13 9.27
CA ASP A 556 -24.50 -1.01 10.15
C ASP A 556 -24.53 -2.49 9.68
N GLY A 557 -23.69 -2.83 8.70
CA GLY A 557 -23.66 -4.13 8.04
C GLY A 557 -24.63 -4.24 6.85
N GLU A 558 -25.79 -3.57 6.90
CA GLU A 558 -26.77 -3.55 5.81
C GLU A 558 -26.54 -2.35 4.87
N HIS A 559 -26.09 -1.21 5.41
CA HIS A 559 -25.91 0.08 4.77
C HIS A 559 -24.59 0.70 5.21
N GLY A 560 -24.00 1.55 4.37
CA GLY A 560 -22.75 2.23 4.67
C GLY A 560 -22.76 3.69 4.26
N SER A 561 -21.83 4.47 4.83
CA SER A 561 -21.57 5.83 4.42
C SER A 561 -20.08 6.12 4.44
N ALA A 562 -19.60 6.78 3.39
CA ALA A 562 -18.25 7.33 3.32
C ALA A 562 -18.34 8.87 3.19
N SER A 563 -17.35 9.60 3.68
CA SER A 563 -17.35 11.07 3.68
C SER A 563 -15.93 11.63 3.57
N MET A 564 -15.81 12.81 2.97
CA MET A 564 -14.51 13.42 2.64
C MET A 564 -14.57 14.95 2.62
N ASP A 565 -13.54 15.62 3.14
CA ASP A 565 -13.23 17.05 2.93
C ASP A 565 -11.90 17.14 2.15
N TYR A 566 -12.00 17.26 0.82
CA TYR A 566 -10.87 17.22 -0.12
C TYR A 566 -10.32 18.62 -0.44
N TYR A 567 -9.00 18.69 -0.62
CA TYR A 567 -8.27 19.81 -1.21
C TYR A 567 -7.38 19.28 -2.35
N ASN A 568 -7.29 20.00 -3.48
CA ASN A 568 -6.29 19.70 -4.51
C ASN A 568 -4.93 20.27 -4.11
N ALA A 569 -3.93 19.42 -3.93
CA ALA A 569 -2.57 19.88 -3.72
C ALA A 569 -1.79 20.02 -5.05
N PRO A 570 -0.67 20.77 -5.09
CA PRO A 570 -0.17 21.65 -4.04
C PRO A 570 -0.88 23.02 -3.99
N GLU A 571 -1.72 23.37 -4.97
CA GLU A 571 -2.28 24.72 -5.09
C GLU A 571 -3.33 25.07 -4.03
N ASN A 572 -3.99 24.07 -3.43
CA ASN A 572 -5.09 24.17 -2.48
C ASN A 572 -6.18 25.18 -2.90
N ASP A 573 -6.50 25.20 -4.20
CA ASP A 573 -7.41 26.16 -4.84
C ASP A 573 -8.73 25.54 -5.36
N VAL A 574 -8.97 24.27 -5.12
CA VAL A 574 -10.22 23.51 -5.32
C VAL A 574 -10.44 22.69 -4.05
N ARG A 575 -11.52 22.99 -3.34
CA ARG A 575 -11.94 22.24 -2.15
C ARG A 575 -13.35 21.72 -2.35
N TYR A 576 -13.61 20.49 -1.95
CA TYR A 576 -14.98 19.99 -1.83
C TYR A 576 -15.20 19.06 -0.66
N ARG A 577 -16.41 19.16 -0.10
CA ARG A 577 -16.94 18.18 0.86
C ARG A 577 -17.89 17.24 0.14
N ALA A 578 -17.70 15.94 0.31
CA ALA A 578 -18.54 14.89 -0.25
C ALA A 578 -19.09 13.99 0.86
N LEU A 579 -20.34 13.57 0.70
CA LEU A 579 -21.02 12.59 1.56
C LEU A 579 -21.67 11.55 0.65
N TYR A 580 -21.25 10.30 0.84
CA TYR A 580 -21.73 9.11 0.15
C TYR A 580 -22.61 8.32 1.13
N LEU A 581 -23.83 7.95 0.71
CA LEU A 581 -24.68 6.95 1.38
C LEU A 581 -24.85 5.79 0.41
N ILE A 582 -24.52 4.58 0.85
CA ILE A 582 -24.61 3.34 0.10
C ILE A 582 -25.61 2.46 0.84
N GLU A 583 -26.76 2.22 0.22
CA GLU A 583 -27.86 1.42 0.78
C GLU A 583 -28.02 0.14 -0.03
N SER A 584 -28.51 -0.94 0.59
CA SER A 584 -28.57 -2.28 -0.04
C SER A 584 -29.98 -2.72 -0.45
N ILE A 585 -31.01 -1.89 -0.20
CA ILE A 585 -32.41 -2.15 -0.51
C ILE A 585 -32.66 -1.97 -2.01
N SER A 586 -32.22 -0.83 -2.56
CA SER A 586 -32.16 -0.57 -4.01
C SER A 586 -30.74 -0.57 -4.56
N GLN A 587 -29.75 -0.90 -3.71
CA GLN A 587 -28.34 -1.03 -4.06
C GLN A 587 -27.77 0.24 -4.75
N GLY A 588 -28.21 1.41 -4.28
CA GLY A 588 -27.83 2.72 -4.81
C GLY A 588 -26.68 3.38 -4.06
N VAL A 589 -25.95 4.23 -4.79
CA VAL A 589 -24.93 5.15 -4.26
C VAL A 589 -25.47 6.58 -4.35
N HIS A 590 -25.73 7.21 -3.21
CA HIS A 590 -26.26 8.56 -3.12
C HIS A 590 -25.15 9.54 -2.74
N VAL A 591 -24.95 10.57 -3.56
CA VAL A 591 -23.80 11.46 -3.47
C VAL A 591 -24.26 12.90 -3.35
N ALA A 592 -23.91 13.55 -2.24
CA ALA A 592 -23.99 14.99 -2.09
C ALA A 592 -22.58 15.59 -2.06
N GLN A 593 -22.34 16.66 -2.82
CA GLN A 593 -21.04 17.32 -2.88
C GLN A 593 -21.20 18.85 -2.88
N MET A 594 -20.39 19.55 -2.08
CA MET A 594 -20.28 21.00 -2.09
C MET A 594 -18.88 21.40 -2.51
N THR A 595 -18.76 22.27 -3.51
CA THR A 595 -17.46 22.65 -4.11
C THR A 595 -17.22 24.15 -4.02
N THR A 596 -15.95 24.52 -3.85
CA THR A 596 -15.45 25.89 -3.96
C THR A 596 -14.13 25.89 -4.73
N GLY A 597 -13.88 26.96 -5.50
CA GLY A 597 -12.64 27.16 -6.24
C GLY A 597 -11.96 28.49 -5.88
N GLY A 598 -10.67 28.64 -6.19
CA GLY A 598 -9.95 29.89 -6.06
C GLY A 598 -10.53 30.93 -7.02
N ALA A 599 -10.49 32.21 -6.64
CA ALA A 599 -11.17 33.28 -7.39
C ALA A 599 -10.73 33.44 -8.85
N ARG A 600 -9.56 32.90 -9.23
CA ARG A 600 -9.03 32.88 -10.61
C ARG A 600 -9.51 31.68 -11.44
N LEU A 601 -10.07 30.64 -10.82
CA LEU A 601 -10.59 29.47 -11.51
C LEU A 601 -11.93 29.79 -12.20
N GLY A 602 -12.01 29.44 -13.48
CA GLY A 602 -13.24 29.50 -14.29
C GLY A 602 -14.27 28.46 -13.87
N ASP A 603 -15.07 27.95 -14.81
CA ASP A 603 -15.98 26.84 -14.52
C ASP A 603 -15.19 25.56 -14.18
N LEU A 604 -15.69 24.78 -13.20
CA LEU A 604 -15.15 23.47 -12.84
C LEU A 604 -16.00 22.37 -13.49
N THR A 605 -15.40 21.22 -13.75
CA THR A 605 -16.10 20.04 -14.29
C THR A 605 -16.19 18.96 -13.22
N ALA A 606 -17.41 18.50 -12.93
CA ALA A 606 -17.64 17.37 -12.04
C ALA A 606 -18.01 16.12 -12.84
N ASN A 607 -17.29 15.03 -12.60
CA ASN A 607 -17.44 13.75 -13.30
C ASN A 607 -18.41 12.86 -12.52
N VAL A 608 -19.71 13.07 -12.68
CA VAL A 608 -20.73 12.40 -11.85
C VAL A 608 -20.95 10.93 -12.20
N ALA A 609 -20.69 10.53 -13.44
CA ALA A 609 -20.60 9.12 -13.83
C ALA A 609 -19.64 8.89 -14.99
N VAL A 610 -18.92 7.78 -14.95
CA VAL A 610 -18.16 7.22 -16.07
C VAL A 610 -18.58 5.76 -16.16
N VAL A 611 -19.26 5.38 -17.25
CA VAL A 611 -19.64 3.98 -17.52
C VAL A 611 -18.71 3.45 -18.61
N PRO A 612 -17.61 2.76 -18.26
CA PRO A 612 -16.69 2.24 -19.25
C PRO A 612 -17.28 1.02 -19.96
N TYR A 613 -16.83 0.78 -21.18
CA TYR A 613 -17.29 -0.35 -21.99
C TYR A 613 -16.18 -0.86 -22.94
N VAL A 614 -16.35 -2.06 -23.49
CA VAL A 614 -15.35 -2.73 -24.33
C VAL A 614 -15.79 -2.83 -25.81
N ASP A 615 -14.84 -3.10 -26.70
CA ASP A 615 -15.11 -3.16 -28.13
C ASP A 615 -16.04 -4.33 -28.50
N GLY A 616 -17.15 -3.99 -29.16
CA GLY A 616 -18.25 -4.90 -29.48
C GLY A 616 -19.44 -4.88 -28.51
N ASP A 617 -19.36 -4.15 -27.40
CA ASP A 617 -20.55 -3.86 -26.58
C ASP A 617 -21.53 -2.95 -27.35
N THR A 618 -22.81 -3.05 -27.01
CA THR A 618 -23.84 -2.14 -27.51
C THR A 618 -24.65 -1.55 -26.36
N PHE A 619 -25.17 -0.33 -26.55
CA PHE A 619 -25.90 0.35 -25.51
C PHE A 619 -26.99 1.28 -26.06
N GLU A 620 -27.95 1.62 -25.19
CA GLU A 620 -28.99 2.61 -25.45
C GLU A 620 -29.02 3.65 -24.33
N ILE A 621 -29.00 4.93 -24.67
CA ILE A 621 -29.11 6.04 -23.71
C ILE A 621 -30.53 6.61 -23.76
N TYR A 622 -31.19 6.70 -22.61
CA TYR A 622 -32.46 7.38 -22.42
C TYR A 622 -32.25 8.55 -21.46
N LEU A 623 -32.80 9.70 -21.81
CA LEU A 623 -32.85 10.89 -20.97
C LEU A 623 -34.31 11.28 -20.79
N ASP A 624 -34.80 11.23 -19.55
CA ASP A 624 -36.18 11.52 -19.16
C ASP A 624 -37.20 10.74 -20.02
N GLY A 625 -37.04 9.42 -20.05
CA GLY A 625 -37.83 8.47 -20.84
C GLY A 625 -37.59 8.48 -22.36
N ALA A 626 -36.98 9.53 -22.91
CA ALA A 626 -36.74 9.64 -24.35
C ALA A 626 -35.38 9.04 -24.75
N LYS A 627 -35.40 8.02 -25.62
CA LYS A 627 -34.19 7.46 -26.25
C LYS A 627 -33.43 8.56 -27.00
N LYS A 628 -32.10 8.57 -26.87
CA LYS A 628 -31.17 9.51 -27.49
C LYS A 628 -30.20 8.77 -28.39
N THR A 629 -29.79 9.44 -29.47
CA THR A 629 -28.91 8.90 -30.52
C THR A 629 -27.81 9.88 -30.92
N GLN A 630 -27.68 11.02 -30.22
CA GLN A 630 -26.65 12.03 -30.46
C GLN A 630 -25.36 11.67 -29.69
N ASP A 631 -24.19 11.91 -30.31
CA ASP A 631 -22.88 11.67 -29.68
C ASP A 631 -22.64 12.53 -28.43
N THR A 632 -23.27 13.70 -28.37
CA THR A 632 -23.30 14.58 -27.20
C THR A 632 -24.74 14.99 -26.91
N ILE A 633 -25.22 14.64 -25.72
CA ILE A 633 -26.55 14.95 -25.23
C ILE A 633 -26.40 15.99 -24.12
N SER A 634 -26.92 17.20 -24.32
CA SER A 634 -26.92 18.25 -23.30
C SER A 634 -28.20 18.25 -22.48
N PHE A 635 -28.08 18.51 -21.18
CA PHE A 635 -29.20 18.73 -20.26
C PHE A 635 -28.91 19.93 -19.34
N SER A 636 -29.96 20.52 -18.78
CA SER A 636 -29.86 21.74 -17.95
C SER A 636 -30.85 21.78 -16.78
N LYS A 637 -31.55 20.68 -16.53
CA LYS A 637 -32.58 20.52 -15.51
C LYS A 637 -32.25 19.31 -14.65
N ALA A 638 -33.02 19.09 -13.58
CA ALA A 638 -33.11 17.77 -13.00
C ALA A 638 -33.53 16.77 -14.10
N SER A 639 -32.87 15.61 -14.15
CA SER A 639 -33.01 14.62 -15.23
C SER A 639 -32.72 13.21 -14.71
N ARG A 640 -33.45 12.24 -15.27
CA ARG A 640 -33.24 10.80 -15.10
C ARG A 640 -32.51 10.28 -16.33
N ILE A 641 -31.35 9.66 -16.12
CA ILE A 641 -30.54 9.06 -17.19
C ILE A 641 -30.52 7.55 -16.98
N LEU A 642 -30.89 6.81 -18.02
CA LEU A 642 -30.88 5.36 -18.06
C LEU A 642 -30.01 4.91 -19.23
N ILE A 643 -29.03 4.06 -18.93
CA ILE A 643 -28.16 3.44 -19.93
C ILE A 643 -28.44 1.95 -19.89
N LYS A 644 -28.97 1.39 -20.98
CA LYS A 644 -29.13 -0.06 -21.14
C LYS A 644 -27.88 -0.60 -21.82
N MET A 645 -27.20 -1.53 -21.17
CA MET A 645 -25.97 -2.15 -21.63
C MET A 645 -26.23 -3.58 -22.11
N THR A 646 -25.72 -3.91 -23.29
CA THR A 646 -25.59 -5.28 -23.79
C THR A 646 -24.10 -5.54 -24.01
N PRO A 647 -23.41 -6.12 -23.01
CA PRO A 647 -22.03 -6.54 -23.16
C PRO A 647 -21.87 -7.57 -24.28
N LYS A 648 -20.71 -7.58 -24.93
CA LYS A 648 -20.28 -8.64 -25.86
C LYS A 648 -20.16 -10.01 -25.17
N SER A 649 -19.86 -10.00 -23.87
CA SER A 649 -19.73 -11.19 -23.01
C SER A 649 -20.38 -10.90 -21.66
N GLY A 650 -21.28 -11.77 -21.22
CA GLY A 650 -22.04 -11.63 -19.98
C GLY A 650 -23.52 -11.29 -20.19
N SER A 651 -24.19 -10.91 -19.11
CA SER A 651 -25.63 -10.63 -19.08
C SER A 651 -25.93 -9.16 -19.39
N GLN A 652 -27.07 -8.90 -20.02
CA GLN A 652 -27.60 -7.55 -20.22
C GLN A 652 -28.01 -6.92 -18.88
N TYR A 653 -27.75 -5.62 -18.71
CA TYR A 653 -28.10 -4.86 -17.51
C TYR A 653 -28.41 -3.40 -17.82
N ALA A 654 -28.91 -2.67 -16.83
CA ALA A 654 -29.12 -1.23 -16.88
C ALA A 654 -28.29 -0.51 -15.82
N VAL A 655 -27.90 0.73 -16.12
CA VAL A 655 -27.27 1.69 -15.21
C VAL A 655 -28.18 2.91 -15.15
N ALA A 656 -28.42 3.46 -13.97
CA ALA A 656 -29.22 4.67 -13.82
C ALA A 656 -28.52 5.77 -13.01
N LEU A 657 -28.77 7.02 -13.39
CA LEU A 657 -28.32 8.22 -12.68
C LEU A 657 -29.49 9.21 -12.54
N PHE A 658 -29.77 9.61 -11.30
CA PHE A 658 -30.75 10.65 -10.98
C PHE A 658 -30.04 11.96 -10.65
N LEU A 659 -30.20 12.98 -11.50
CA LEU A 659 -29.70 14.33 -11.26
C LEU A 659 -30.84 15.21 -10.77
N ARG A 660 -30.74 15.75 -9.54
CA ARG A 660 -31.87 16.40 -8.86
C ARG A 660 -31.88 17.92 -8.92
N LYS A 661 -30.82 18.53 -9.42
CA LYS A 661 -30.68 20.00 -9.50
C LYS A 661 -30.58 20.46 -10.94
N ASN A 662 -31.04 21.70 -11.16
CA ASN A 662 -30.87 22.42 -12.42
C ASN A 662 -29.39 22.84 -12.57
N LEU A 663 -28.59 21.86 -13.00
CA LEU A 663 -27.18 21.96 -13.37
C LEU A 663 -27.07 21.69 -14.87
N SER A 664 -26.19 22.44 -15.54
CA SER A 664 -25.83 22.17 -16.94
C SER A 664 -24.87 20.98 -16.98
N GLY A 665 -25.12 20.03 -17.86
CA GLY A 665 -24.26 18.87 -18.04
C GLY A 665 -24.38 18.25 -19.43
N THR A 666 -23.48 17.30 -19.69
CA THR A 666 -23.44 16.54 -20.94
C THR A 666 -23.23 15.06 -20.68
N ILE A 667 -23.96 14.23 -21.43
CA ILE A 667 -23.64 12.83 -21.67
C ILE A 667 -22.87 12.77 -22.99
N LYS A 668 -21.73 12.10 -23.02
CA LYS A 668 -20.94 11.90 -24.24
C LYS A 668 -20.54 10.44 -24.36
N ASN A 669 -20.67 9.88 -25.56
CA ASN A 669 -19.90 8.69 -25.90
C ASN A 669 -18.46 9.12 -26.23
N VAL A 670 -17.47 8.50 -25.59
CA VAL A 670 -16.07 8.90 -25.71
C VAL A 670 -15.20 7.69 -26.02
N THR A 671 -14.33 7.84 -27.00
CA THR A 671 -13.22 6.92 -27.27
C THR A 671 -11.89 7.65 -27.08
N ILE A 672 -10.99 7.08 -26.29
CA ILE A 672 -9.60 7.50 -26.14
C ILE A 672 -8.71 6.51 -26.90
N ASN A 673 -7.61 6.99 -27.49
CA ASN A 673 -6.64 6.14 -28.20
C ASN A 673 -5.22 6.56 -27.81
N LYS A 674 -4.69 5.95 -26.75
CA LYS A 674 -3.56 6.48 -25.98
C LYS A 674 -2.55 5.39 -25.61
N PRO A 675 -1.23 5.64 -25.64
CA PRO A 675 -0.23 4.69 -25.16
C PRO A 675 0.05 4.88 -23.66
N TYR A 676 0.69 3.89 -23.03
CA TYR A 676 1.10 3.99 -21.62
C TYR A 676 2.30 4.92 -21.39
N THR A 677 3.14 5.14 -22.40
CA THR A 677 4.22 6.14 -22.41
C THR A 677 3.75 7.57 -22.10
N ASP A 678 2.51 7.93 -22.44
CA ASP A 678 1.89 9.22 -22.05
C ASP A 678 1.75 9.36 -20.52
N LEU A 679 1.67 8.25 -19.80
CA LEU A 679 1.59 8.17 -18.34
C LEU A 679 2.93 7.78 -17.69
N GLY A 680 4.01 7.63 -18.49
CA GLY A 680 5.33 7.20 -18.03
C GLY A 680 5.56 5.68 -18.00
N GLY A 681 4.62 4.87 -18.51
CA GLY A 681 4.83 3.45 -18.76
C GLY A 681 5.76 3.19 -19.96
N SER A 682 6.03 1.91 -20.26
CA SER A 682 7.03 1.52 -21.26
C SER A 682 6.43 1.40 -22.67
N SER A 683 5.18 0.95 -22.79
CA SER A 683 4.56 0.68 -24.09
C SER A 683 4.17 1.95 -24.86
N SER A 684 4.66 2.04 -26.09
CA SER A 684 4.24 3.01 -27.12
C SER A 684 3.03 2.57 -27.93
N THR A 685 2.53 1.34 -27.73
CA THR A 685 1.33 0.83 -28.40
C THR A 685 0.11 1.60 -27.93
N LYS A 686 -0.63 2.20 -28.87
CA LYS A 686 -1.87 2.92 -28.54
C LYS A 686 -3.01 1.96 -28.31
N ILE A 687 -3.64 2.05 -27.15
CA ILE A 687 -4.80 1.25 -26.76
C ILE A 687 -6.05 2.12 -26.88
N LYS A 688 -7.10 1.55 -27.48
CA LYS A 688 -8.43 2.17 -27.50
C LYS A 688 -9.19 1.83 -26.23
N THR A 689 -9.69 2.84 -25.54
CA THR A 689 -10.57 2.68 -24.38
C THR A 689 -11.85 3.50 -24.59
N TYR A 690 -12.96 2.99 -24.06
CA TYR A 690 -14.29 3.54 -24.33
C TYR A 690 -15.05 3.82 -23.04
N GLY A 691 -15.94 4.81 -23.06
CA GLY A 691 -16.83 5.08 -21.94
C GLY A 691 -17.89 6.14 -22.23
N ILE A 692 -19.03 5.97 -21.58
CA ILE A 692 -20.09 6.97 -21.55
C ILE A 692 -19.78 7.92 -20.38
N HIS A 693 -19.40 9.15 -20.71
CA HIS A 693 -19.00 10.17 -19.75
C HIS A 693 -20.16 11.11 -19.45
N ILE A 694 -20.59 11.17 -18.19
CA ILE A 694 -21.60 12.12 -17.71
C ILE A 694 -20.91 13.14 -16.81
N SER A 695 -20.89 14.40 -17.27
CA SER A 695 -20.22 15.50 -16.58
C SER A 695 -21.14 16.70 -16.38
N LEU A 696 -20.92 17.44 -15.29
CA LEU A 696 -21.63 18.67 -14.92
C LEU A 696 -20.68 19.86 -14.95
N THR A 697 -21.17 21.01 -15.42
CA THR A 697 -20.44 22.29 -15.40
C THR A 697 -20.83 23.10 -14.17
N LEU A 698 -19.89 23.24 -13.22
CA LEU A 698 -20.09 23.97 -11.98
C LEU A 698 -19.73 25.45 -12.15
N LYS A 699 -20.76 26.23 -12.46
CA LYS A 699 -20.66 27.69 -12.57
C LYS A 699 -20.43 28.36 -11.22
N LEU A 700 -19.69 29.45 -11.28
CA LEU A 700 -19.52 30.45 -10.21
C LEU A 700 -20.89 30.93 -9.68
N THR A 701 -21.07 30.98 -8.36
CA THR A 701 -22.27 31.56 -7.73
C THR A 701 -22.00 32.78 -6.84
N SER A 702 -20.91 32.78 -6.08
CA SER A 702 -20.52 33.92 -5.22
C SER A 702 -19.02 33.91 -4.92
N PHE A 703 -18.51 35.02 -4.36
CA PHE A 703 -17.12 35.15 -3.87
C PHE A 703 -17.10 35.42 -2.36
N TYR A 704 -16.06 34.94 -1.69
CA TYR A 704 -15.80 35.18 -0.27
C TYR A 704 -14.29 35.07 0.03
N TYR A 705 -13.87 35.49 1.22
CA TYR A 705 -12.47 35.47 1.64
C TYR A 705 -12.34 34.73 2.98
N THR A 706 -11.50 33.71 3.01
CA THR A 706 -11.21 32.88 4.20
C THR A 706 -9.86 32.20 3.99
N ASP A 707 -9.18 31.83 5.08
CA ASP A 707 -7.90 31.10 5.02
C ASP A 707 -6.82 31.84 4.20
N LYS A 708 -6.92 33.18 4.18
CA LYS A 708 -6.11 34.12 3.39
C LYS A 708 -6.25 33.99 1.86
N ILE A 709 -7.22 33.21 1.39
CA ILE A 709 -7.49 32.95 -0.03
C ILE A 709 -8.84 33.58 -0.42
N TYR A 710 -8.91 34.15 -1.63
CA TYR A 710 -10.18 34.52 -2.25
C TYR A 710 -10.79 33.29 -2.90
N TRP A 711 -11.92 32.86 -2.35
CA TRP A 711 -12.67 31.68 -2.76
C TRP A 711 -13.93 32.04 -3.53
N ASN A 712 -14.43 31.09 -4.31
CA ASN A 712 -15.65 31.21 -5.07
C ASN A 712 -16.55 29.98 -4.92
N ALA A 713 -17.79 30.21 -4.47
CA ALA A 713 -18.74 29.13 -4.24
C ALA A 713 -19.30 28.62 -5.58
N ARG A 714 -19.66 27.34 -5.59
CA ARG A 714 -20.32 26.65 -6.70
C ARG A 714 -21.64 26.07 -6.24
N LYS A 715 -22.55 25.81 -7.19
CA LYS A 715 -23.77 25.05 -6.88
C LYS A 715 -23.39 23.66 -6.37
N ALA A 716 -23.95 23.27 -5.23
CA ALA A 716 -23.84 21.91 -4.71
C ALA A 716 -24.42 20.89 -5.71
N ILE A 717 -23.80 19.72 -5.79
CA ILE A 717 -24.23 18.57 -6.58
C ILE A 717 -25.03 17.63 -5.68
N PHE A 718 -26.10 17.05 -6.24
CA PHE A 718 -26.76 15.89 -5.64
C PHE A 718 -27.20 14.91 -6.73
N TYR A 719 -26.81 13.65 -6.58
CA TYR A 719 -27.24 12.57 -7.45
C TYR A 719 -27.36 11.22 -6.73
N SER A 720 -28.12 10.31 -7.34
CA SER A 720 -28.11 8.89 -7.02
C SER A 720 -27.64 8.11 -8.24
N TYR A 721 -26.74 7.15 -8.05
CA TYR A 721 -26.23 6.27 -9.10
C TYR A 721 -26.52 4.81 -8.75
N TYR A 722 -27.01 4.04 -9.71
CA TYR A 722 -27.31 2.61 -9.59
C TYR A 722 -26.37 1.88 -10.55
N PRO A 723 -25.31 1.22 -10.04
CA PRO A 723 -24.35 0.50 -10.87
C PRO A 723 -24.99 -0.61 -11.70
N TYR A 724 -26.04 -1.21 -11.16
CA TYR A 724 -26.78 -2.29 -11.78
C TYR A 724 -28.27 -2.16 -11.48
N LEU A 725 -29.07 -2.38 -12.51
CA LEU A 725 -30.52 -2.60 -12.48
C LEU A 725 -30.85 -3.66 -13.56
N PRO A 726 -31.98 -4.39 -13.44
CA PRO A 726 -32.42 -5.31 -14.48
C PRO A 726 -32.54 -4.63 -15.85
N TYR A 727 -32.16 -5.31 -16.93
CA TYR A 727 -32.27 -4.75 -18.30
C TYR A 727 -33.71 -4.36 -18.69
N SER A 728 -34.72 -4.98 -18.04
CA SER A 728 -36.14 -4.66 -18.19
C SER A 728 -36.53 -3.28 -17.63
N THR A 729 -35.71 -2.67 -16.76
CA THR A 729 -36.00 -1.37 -16.13
C THR A 729 -36.36 -0.30 -17.15
N ASN A 730 -37.40 0.47 -16.83
CA ASN A 730 -37.95 1.54 -17.65
C ASN A 730 -38.12 2.86 -16.85
N ASP A 731 -38.52 3.93 -17.53
CA ASP A 731 -38.62 5.27 -16.95
C ASP A 731 -39.66 5.39 -15.81
N GLN A 732 -40.70 4.54 -15.80
CA GLN A 732 -41.71 4.49 -14.73
C GLN A 732 -41.16 3.83 -13.46
N ASP A 733 -40.35 2.78 -13.59
CA ASP A 733 -39.65 2.17 -12.45
C ASP A 733 -38.72 3.21 -11.82
N LEU A 734 -37.98 3.93 -12.67
CA LEU A 734 -37.08 5.00 -12.27
C LEU A 734 -37.82 6.17 -11.60
N ALA A 735 -38.99 6.58 -12.11
CA ALA A 735 -39.84 7.58 -11.45
C ALA A 735 -40.27 7.12 -10.04
N THR A 736 -40.57 5.83 -9.89
CA THR A 736 -41.04 5.22 -8.64
C THR A 736 -39.90 5.08 -7.63
N MET A 737 -38.69 4.78 -8.09
CA MET A 737 -37.47 4.89 -7.27
C MET A 737 -37.26 6.35 -6.86
N GLU A 738 -37.29 7.29 -7.82
CA GLU A 738 -36.99 8.69 -7.59
C GLU A 738 -37.81 9.32 -6.43
N GLN A 739 -39.07 8.92 -6.25
CA GLN A 739 -39.92 9.43 -5.16
C GLN A 739 -39.44 9.07 -3.74
N LYS A 740 -38.53 8.10 -3.59
CA LYS A 740 -38.08 7.54 -2.31
C LYS A 740 -36.85 8.22 -1.69
N TYR A 741 -36.21 9.16 -2.38
CA TYR A 741 -35.00 9.84 -1.87
C TYR A 741 -35.31 11.24 -1.35
N ARG A 742 -34.75 11.59 -0.19
CA ARG A 742 -34.85 12.94 0.37
C ARG A 742 -33.47 13.44 0.77
N LEU A 743 -32.90 14.38 0.00
CA LEU A 743 -31.74 15.15 0.45
C LEU A 743 -32.21 16.36 1.25
N LEU A 744 -31.61 16.62 2.42
CA LEU A 744 -31.79 17.86 3.17
C LEU A 744 -30.44 18.52 3.42
N PHE A 745 -30.14 19.57 2.64
CA PHE A 745 -29.15 20.56 3.01
C PHE A 745 -29.83 21.65 3.85
N LYS A 746 -29.37 21.88 5.09
CA LYS A 746 -29.90 22.93 5.97
C LYS A 746 -28.76 23.69 6.63
N LYS A 747 -28.83 25.01 6.57
CA LYS A 747 -28.27 25.95 7.56
C LYS A 747 -29.39 26.93 7.91
N GLY A 748 -29.27 27.69 8.99
CA GLY A 748 -30.34 28.55 9.52
C GLY A 748 -30.89 29.66 8.60
N ARG A 749 -30.40 29.81 7.36
CA ARG A 749 -31.01 30.60 6.28
C ARG A 749 -30.87 29.87 4.93
N VAL A 750 -31.86 30.07 4.06
CA VAL A 750 -32.23 29.19 2.94
C VAL A 750 -31.47 29.54 1.64
N ASP A 751 -30.13 29.47 1.66
CA ASP A 751 -29.31 29.76 0.48
C ASP A 751 -28.60 28.50 -0.06
N GLU A 752 -28.89 28.16 -1.33
CA GLU A 752 -28.16 27.12 -2.09
C GLU A 752 -26.67 27.47 -2.35
N ASN A 753 -26.27 28.70 -2.01
CA ASN A 753 -24.94 29.28 -2.24
C ASN A 753 -24.05 29.24 -0.98
N ALA A 754 -24.42 28.48 0.04
CA ALA A 754 -23.61 28.35 1.26
C ALA A 754 -22.18 27.90 0.95
N SER A 755 -21.20 28.62 1.48
CA SER A 755 -19.77 28.30 1.31
C SER A 755 -19.40 27.00 2.02
N VAL A 756 -18.56 26.17 1.38
CA VAL A 756 -17.96 24.93 1.93
C VAL A 756 -17.34 25.19 3.30
N HIS A 757 -16.56 26.27 3.42
CA HIS A 757 -15.88 26.70 4.65
C HIS A 757 -16.86 27.08 5.77
N SER A 758 -18.04 27.58 5.41
CA SER A 758 -19.06 27.98 6.37
C SER A 758 -20.02 26.85 6.75
N ASN A 759 -19.90 25.68 6.11
CA ASN A 759 -20.86 24.61 6.31
C ASN A 759 -20.55 23.80 7.57
N LYS A 760 -21.57 23.64 8.43
CA LYS A 760 -21.50 22.84 9.66
C LYS A 760 -21.68 21.36 9.41
N TYR A 761 -22.57 20.98 8.48
CA TYR A 761 -22.86 19.56 8.24
C TYR A 761 -23.40 19.27 6.84
N MET A 762 -23.31 18.02 6.42
CA MET A 762 -24.01 17.47 5.26
C MET A 762 -24.86 16.29 5.70
N LEU A 763 -26.00 16.09 5.03
CA LEU A 763 -26.94 15.00 5.30
C LEU A 763 -27.49 14.43 4.00
N VAL A 764 -27.49 13.11 3.89
CA VAL A 764 -28.16 12.34 2.82
C VAL A 764 -29.11 11.35 3.45
N SER A 765 -30.36 11.27 2.96
CA SER A 765 -31.31 10.25 3.42
C SER A 765 -32.05 9.54 2.29
N PHE A 766 -32.29 8.25 2.51
CA PHE A 766 -33.10 7.37 1.69
C PHE A 766 -34.21 6.76 2.55
N SER A 767 -35.42 6.69 2.00
CA SER A 767 -36.63 6.28 2.72
C SER A 767 -37.37 5.21 1.90
N ASN A 768 -37.79 4.12 2.53
CA ASN A 768 -38.76 3.21 1.92
C ASN A 768 -40.03 3.13 2.81
N SER A 769 -40.89 2.13 2.60
CA SER A 769 -42.12 1.96 3.37
C SER A 769 -41.93 1.35 4.77
N THR A 770 -40.70 1.00 5.16
CA THR A 770 -40.39 0.30 6.42
C THR A 770 -39.23 0.93 7.20
N GLN A 771 -38.38 1.73 6.55
CA GLN A 771 -37.19 2.34 7.16
C GLN A 771 -36.73 3.64 6.45
N ASP A 772 -36.22 4.57 7.27
CA ASP A 772 -35.41 5.73 6.87
C ASP A 772 -33.94 5.46 7.20
N ILE A 773 -33.03 5.66 6.24
CA ILE A 773 -31.57 5.57 6.41
C ILE A 773 -30.97 6.94 6.16
N ILE A 774 -30.19 7.44 7.11
CA ILE A 774 -29.76 8.83 7.17
C ILE A 774 -28.27 8.88 7.50
N ALA A 775 -27.45 9.30 6.54
CA ALA A 775 -26.05 9.60 6.78
C ALA A 775 -25.88 11.10 7.08
N ILE A 776 -25.09 11.43 8.10
CA ILE A 776 -24.80 12.81 8.51
C ILE A 776 -23.30 12.95 8.78
N SER A 777 -22.71 14.03 8.28
CA SER A 777 -21.33 14.42 8.60
C SER A 777 -21.33 15.82 9.17
N PHE A 778 -21.00 15.96 10.46
CA PHE A 778 -20.77 17.24 11.13
C PHE A 778 -19.29 17.60 11.03
N PHE A 779 -18.96 18.63 10.25
CA PHE A 779 -17.58 19.09 10.04
C PHE A 779 -17.08 20.07 11.12
N GLU A 780 -17.98 20.52 11.98
CA GLU A 780 -17.74 21.31 13.20
C GLU A 780 -19.02 21.24 14.06
N LYS A 781 -18.96 21.75 15.30
CA LYS A 781 -20.10 21.83 16.23
C LYS A 781 -21.36 22.37 15.56
N GLY A 782 -22.45 21.62 15.59
CA GLY A 782 -23.69 21.97 14.91
C GLY A 782 -24.89 21.10 15.27
N SER A 783 -26.04 21.37 14.63
CA SER A 783 -27.23 20.54 14.75
C SER A 783 -27.98 20.43 13.42
N ALA A 784 -28.59 19.26 13.19
CA ALA A 784 -29.31 18.88 12.00
C ALA A 784 -30.71 18.37 12.37
N THR A 785 -31.76 19.03 11.87
CA THR A 785 -33.15 18.59 12.03
C THR A 785 -33.61 17.78 10.83
N LEU A 786 -34.04 16.55 11.09
CA LEU A 786 -34.49 15.54 10.14
C LEU A 786 -35.88 15.84 9.57
N ALA A 787 -36.28 15.03 8.59
CA ALA A 787 -37.61 15.02 7.98
C ALA A 787 -38.75 14.84 9.00
N SER A 788 -38.52 13.98 10.00
CA SER A 788 -39.45 13.56 11.05
C SER A 788 -39.58 14.55 12.22
N GLY A 789 -38.80 15.64 12.23
CA GLY A 789 -38.73 16.57 13.35
C GLY A 789 -37.65 16.23 14.39
N ILE A 790 -37.13 14.99 14.40
CA ILE A 790 -35.96 14.60 15.20
C ILE A 790 -34.79 15.55 14.91
N THR A 791 -34.10 16.02 15.95
CA THR A 791 -32.93 16.89 15.82
C THR A 791 -31.71 16.24 16.45
N ILE A 792 -30.64 16.11 15.67
CA ILE A 792 -29.35 15.55 16.09
C ILE A 792 -28.37 16.71 16.22
N ALA A 793 -27.77 16.88 17.40
CA ALA A 793 -26.76 17.89 17.67
C ALA A 793 -25.43 17.23 18.07
N ALA A 794 -24.32 17.74 17.56
CA ALA A 794 -22.97 17.28 17.90
C ALA A 794 -22.16 18.44 18.51
N ASN A 795 -21.44 18.16 19.60
CA ASN A 795 -20.55 19.14 20.24
C ASN A 795 -19.30 19.44 19.39
N ASP A 796 -18.93 18.53 18.49
CA ASP A 796 -17.70 18.50 17.71
C ASP A 796 -17.96 17.73 16.38
N THR A 797 -16.89 17.45 15.66
CA THR A 797 -16.79 16.82 14.35
C THR A 797 -17.05 15.32 14.46
N VAL A 798 -18.04 14.79 13.73
CA VAL A 798 -18.48 13.38 13.82
C VAL A 798 -19.18 12.93 12.52
N GLN A 799 -18.99 11.67 12.11
CA GLN A 799 -19.85 11.00 11.11
C GLN A 799 -20.87 10.11 11.82
N ILE A 800 -22.13 10.16 11.38
CA ILE A 800 -23.25 9.42 11.94
C ILE A 800 -24.00 8.70 10.82
N LEU A 801 -24.34 7.43 11.04
CA LEU A 801 -25.35 6.69 10.29
C LEU A 801 -26.54 6.41 11.22
N PHE A 802 -27.72 6.89 10.86
CA PHE A 802 -28.94 6.77 11.66
C PHE A 802 -30.03 6.09 10.85
N LYS A 803 -30.55 4.98 11.39
CA LYS A 803 -31.58 4.13 10.82
C LYS A 803 -32.82 4.17 11.70
N VAL A 804 -33.96 4.49 11.12
CA VAL A 804 -35.26 4.50 11.80
C VAL A 804 -36.14 3.46 11.13
N THR A 805 -36.64 2.51 11.91
CA THR A 805 -37.66 1.54 11.49
C THR A 805 -38.88 1.69 12.39
N ASP A 806 -40.01 1.06 12.04
CA ASP A 806 -41.22 1.06 12.90
C ASP A 806 -40.94 0.55 14.34
N ASN A 807 -39.96 -0.34 14.50
CA ASN A 807 -39.66 -1.02 15.77
C ASN A 807 -38.38 -0.53 16.46
N THR A 808 -37.49 0.18 15.77
CA THR A 808 -36.17 0.55 16.31
C THR A 808 -35.66 1.90 15.82
N TYR A 809 -35.00 2.64 16.70
CA TYR A 809 -33.98 3.62 16.31
C TYR A 809 -32.60 2.95 16.45
N TYR A 810 -31.75 3.10 15.45
CA TYR A 810 -30.39 2.58 15.49
C TYR A 810 -29.42 3.62 14.97
N LEU A 811 -28.38 3.92 15.75
CA LEU A 811 -27.41 4.97 15.49
C LEU A 811 -26.00 4.39 15.61
N ILE A 812 -25.17 4.65 14.61
CA ILE A 812 -23.73 4.44 14.70
C ILE A 812 -23.04 5.77 14.49
N MET A 813 -22.04 6.07 15.32
CA MET A 813 -21.22 7.27 15.20
C MET A 813 -19.72 6.94 15.30
N ARG A 814 -18.92 7.82 14.68
CA ARG A 814 -17.48 7.65 14.53
C ARG A 814 -16.75 9.00 14.51
N ASP A 815 -15.55 9.05 15.09
CA ASP A 815 -14.59 10.14 14.85
C ASP A 815 -13.98 10.03 13.44
N PRO A 816 -14.24 11.00 12.53
CA PRO A 816 -13.69 11.00 11.18
C PRO A 816 -12.24 11.48 11.08
N VAL A 817 -11.66 11.98 12.17
CA VAL A 817 -10.26 12.44 12.19
C VAL A 817 -9.33 11.25 12.45
N ILE A 818 -9.66 10.38 13.41
CA ILE A 818 -8.85 9.21 13.81
C ILE A 818 -7.44 9.66 14.28
N SER A 819 -7.41 10.65 15.18
CA SER A 819 -6.22 11.22 15.82
C SER A 819 -6.11 10.76 17.28
N SER A 820 -5.76 11.64 18.22
CA SER A 820 -5.84 11.36 19.65
C SER A 820 -7.29 11.27 20.16
N PRO A 821 -7.58 10.44 21.19
CA PRO A 821 -8.91 10.33 21.77
C PRO A 821 -9.45 11.67 22.28
N ARG A 822 -10.70 11.98 21.92
CA ARG A 822 -11.35 13.26 22.22
C ARG A 822 -12.86 13.05 22.49
N PRO A 823 -13.46 13.75 23.47
CA PRO A 823 -14.83 13.52 23.90
C PRO A 823 -15.86 14.11 22.91
N ILE A 824 -16.49 13.23 22.13
CA ILE A 824 -17.58 13.57 21.22
C ILE A 824 -18.90 13.27 21.91
N ARG A 825 -19.76 14.28 22.00
CA ARG A 825 -21.12 14.22 22.57
C ARG A 825 -22.14 14.49 21.48
N VAL A 826 -23.03 13.53 21.27
CA VAL A 826 -24.17 13.61 20.37
C VAL A 826 -25.46 13.62 21.18
N GLU A 827 -26.39 14.50 20.84
CA GLU A 827 -27.69 14.65 21.49
C GLU A 827 -28.79 14.54 20.43
N VAL A 828 -29.71 13.60 20.62
CA VAL A 828 -30.79 13.27 19.68
C VAL A 828 -32.12 13.57 20.37
N GLN A 829 -32.77 14.64 19.93
CA GLN A 829 -34.03 15.15 20.50
C GLN A 829 -35.22 14.78 19.59
N GLY A 830 -36.38 14.51 20.19
CA GLY A 830 -37.63 14.24 19.48
C GLY A 830 -37.94 12.76 19.23
N LEU A 831 -37.37 11.84 20.01
CA LEU A 831 -37.65 10.41 19.95
C LEU A 831 -38.88 10.08 20.81
N ILE A 832 -40.06 9.89 20.22
CA ILE A 832 -41.35 9.95 20.94
C ILE A 832 -41.82 8.67 21.64
N ASP A 833 -41.12 7.55 21.44
CA ASP A 833 -41.59 6.19 21.78
C ASP A 833 -40.47 5.24 22.22
N MET A 834 -39.44 5.78 22.90
CA MET A 834 -38.31 4.99 23.43
C MET A 834 -38.75 4.07 24.58
N HIS A 835 -38.43 2.77 24.50
CA HIS A 835 -38.76 1.79 25.54
C HIS A 835 -37.54 1.10 26.16
N ASN A 836 -36.61 0.61 25.35
CA ASN A 836 -35.40 -0.09 25.79
C ASN A 836 -34.16 0.47 25.08
N LEU A 837 -33.05 0.64 25.79
CA LEU A 837 -31.78 1.19 25.27
C LEU A 837 -30.66 0.17 25.44
N GLN A 838 -29.95 -0.13 24.35
CA GLN A 838 -28.70 -0.88 24.33
C GLN A 838 -27.62 -0.05 23.64
N HIS A 839 -26.39 -0.09 24.13
CA HIS A 839 -25.28 0.65 23.54
C HIS A 839 -23.93 -0.02 23.76
N TRP A 840 -23.04 0.25 22.81
CA TRP A 840 -21.64 -0.19 22.76
C TRP A 840 -20.78 1.06 22.59
N CYS A 841 -20.97 1.99 23.53
CA CYS A 841 -20.30 3.27 23.62
C CYS A 841 -19.93 3.53 25.08
N HIS A 842 -18.94 4.38 25.34
CA HIS A 842 -18.51 4.76 26.69
C HIS A 842 -19.68 5.17 27.61
N ASN A 843 -20.61 5.99 27.11
CA ASN A 843 -21.86 6.33 27.80
C ASN A 843 -22.99 6.57 26.79
N ALA A 844 -24.18 6.05 27.07
CA ALA A 844 -25.42 6.49 26.44
C ALA A 844 -26.58 6.46 27.45
N GLY A 845 -27.47 7.43 27.38
CA GLY A 845 -28.54 7.58 28.36
C GLY A 845 -29.63 8.55 27.95
N VAL A 846 -30.78 8.46 28.63
CA VAL A 846 -32.00 9.19 28.30
C VAL A 846 -32.23 10.30 29.31
N VAL A 847 -32.16 11.56 28.88
CA VAL A 847 -32.26 12.73 29.77
C VAL A 847 -33.72 13.06 30.11
N ASP A 848 -34.60 12.87 29.14
CA ASP A 848 -36.05 13.00 29.23
C ASP A 848 -36.71 12.02 28.26
N SER A 849 -38.03 11.87 28.29
CA SER A 849 -38.75 10.89 27.44
C SER A 849 -38.63 11.10 25.92
N THR A 850 -37.90 12.13 25.47
CA THR A 850 -37.67 12.47 24.06
C THR A 850 -36.20 12.70 23.67
N THR A 851 -35.28 12.68 24.63
CA THR A 851 -33.87 13.08 24.42
C THR A 851 -32.88 11.98 24.80
N LEU A 852 -32.17 11.45 23.81
CA LEU A 852 -31.04 10.53 23.97
C LEU A 852 -29.72 11.33 23.91
N VAL A 853 -28.82 11.07 24.85
CA VAL A 853 -27.44 11.60 24.87
C VAL A 853 -26.47 10.43 24.74
N ILE A 854 -25.46 10.61 23.90
CA ILE A 854 -24.41 9.65 23.59
C ILE A 854 -23.07 10.37 23.76
N GLU A 855 -22.15 9.78 24.52
CA GLU A 855 -20.82 10.33 24.79
C GLU A 855 -19.78 9.24 24.54
N GLU A 856 -18.79 9.56 23.70
CA GLU A 856 -17.73 8.63 23.29
C GLU A 856 -16.37 9.34 23.19
N SER A 857 -15.29 8.61 23.43
CA SER A 857 -13.92 9.02 23.18
C SER A 857 -13.19 7.92 22.40
N PHE A 858 -13.32 7.97 21.08
CA PHE A 858 -12.81 6.96 20.15
C PHE A 858 -11.31 6.71 20.31
N LEU A 859 -10.93 5.43 20.31
CA LEU A 859 -9.54 4.98 20.19
C LEU A 859 -9.36 4.39 18.79
N GLY A 860 -8.66 5.13 17.93
CA GLY A 860 -8.43 4.70 16.55
C GLY A 860 -9.75 4.50 15.78
N PRO A 861 -9.97 3.36 15.10
CA PRO A 861 -11.04 3.21 14.15
C PRO A 861 -12.37 2.71 14.75
N SER A 862 -12.51 2.69 16.07
CA SER A 862 -13.68 2.12 16.75
C SER A 862 -15.01 2.79 16.35
N LEU A 863 -16.11 2.07 16.58
CA LEU A 863 -17.48 2.51 16.32
C LEU A 863 -18.25 2.54 17.64
N CYS A 864 -19.00 3.61 17.88
CA CYS A 864 -20.01 3.64 18.94
C CYS A 864 -21.37 3.33 18.30
N GLN A 865 -22.04 2.30 18.82
CA GLN A 865 -23.34 1.82 18.34
C GLN A 865 -24.40 1.97 19.43
N VAL A 866 -25.59 2.43 19.07
CA VAL A 866 -26.73 2.59 19.97
C VAL A 866 -28.00 2.07 19.31
N ARG A 867 -28.75 1.22 20.03
CA ARG A 867 -30.05 0.70 19.64
C ARG A 867 -31.09 1.11 20.66
N VAL A 868 -32.22 1.65 20.20
CA VAL A 868 -33.41 1.91 21.01
C VAL A 868 -34.58 1.15 20.42
N ASP A 869 -35.21 0.27 21.18
CA ASP A 869 -36.46 -0.38 20.77
C ASP A 869 -37.65 0.58 21.00
N ARG A 870 -38.58 0.59 20.06
CA ARG A 870 -39.75 1.50 20.02
C ARG A 870 -41.00 0.81 20.51
N GLN A 871 -41.80 1.48 21.35
CA GLN A 871 -43.10 0.96 21.79
C GLN A 871 -44.13 2.08 21.95
N VAL A 872 -45.23 1.99 21.19
CA VAL A 872 -46.30 3.01 21.13
C VAL A 872 -47.23 2.99 22.35
N SER A 873 -47.27 1.89 23.10
CA SER A 873 -48.11 1.72 24.29
C SER A 873 -47.28 1.65 25.55
N GLN A 874 -47.29 2.73 26.34
CA GLN A 874 -46.78 2.71 27.72
C GLN A 874 -47.82 2.06 28.64
N THR A 875 -47.40 1.03 29.37
CA THR A 875 -48.16 0.44 30.48
C THR A 875 -47.74 1.11 31.81
N PRO A 876 -48.58 1.08 32.86
CA PRO A 876 -48.24 1.70 34.14
C PRO A 876 -47.01 1.10 34.86
N ASP A 877 -46.55 -0.08 34.43
CA ASP A 877 -45.40 -0.80 35.00
C ASP A 877 -44.08 -0.53 34.26
N ASP A 878 -44.10 0.24 33.17
CA ASP A 878 -42.90 0.54 32.38
C ASP A 878 -41.95 1.47 33.14
N LYS A 879 -40.77 0.96 33.49
CA LYS A 879 -39.72 1.73 34.17
C LYS A 879 -39.06 2.70 33.17
N PRO A 880 -38.85 3.97 33.53
CA PRO A 880 -38.13 4.90 32.66
C PRO A 880 -36.68 4.43 32.44
N ILE A 881 -36.20 4.51 31.21
CA ILE A 881 -34.79 4.27 30.85
C ILE A 881 -33.93 5.21 31.72
N PRO A 882 -32.91 4.72 32.43
CA PRO A 882 -32.12 5.57 33.31
C PRO A 882 -31.24 6.56 32.52
N PRO A 883 -30.86 7.70 33.13
CA PRO A 883 -30.11 8.76 32.46
C PRO A 883 -28.66 8.41 32.14
N THR A 884 -28.16 7.29 32.66
CA THR A 884 -26.87 6.68 32.33
C THR A 884 -27.07 5.17 32.35
N ASN A 885 -26.76 4.48 31.25
CA ASN A 885 -26.72 3.02 31.22
C ASN A 885 -25.26 2.54 31.16
N PRO A 886 -24.93 1.38 31.74
CA PRO A 886 -23.66 0.73 31.50
C PRO A 886 -23.62 0.18 30.06
N PRO A 887 -22.45 0.13 29.41
CA PRO A 887 -22.31 -0.54 28.12
C PRO A 887 -22.89 -1.96 28.14
N SER A 888 -23.52 -2.36 27.05
CA SER A 888 -24.21 -3.64 26.94
C SER A 888 -23.20 -4.81 26.98
N PRO A 889 -23.46 -5.86 27.78
CA PRO A 889 -22.51 -6.98 27.98
C PRO A 889 -22.50 -7.97 26.81
N THR A 890 -23.45 -7.86 25.88
CA THR A 890 -23.48 -8.62 24.63
C THR A 890 -22.55 -7.98 23.59
N PRO A 891 -22.12 -8.70 22.54
CA PRO A 891 -21.47 -8.07 21.39
C PRO A 891 -22.39 -7.04 20.69
N PRO A 892 -21.81 -6.07 19.94
CA PRO A 892 -22.58 -5.12 19.16
C PRO A 892 -23.35 -5.78 18.00
N PRO A 893 -24.48 -5.19 17.53
CA PRO A 893 -25.27 -5.74 16.42
C PRO A 893 -24.49 -5.84 15.11
N TYR A 894 -23.58 -4.89 14.87
CA TYR A 894 -22.56 -5.00 13.83
C TYR A 894 -21.20 -5.27 14.47
N ILE A 895 -20.63 -6.43 14.16
CA ILE A 895 -19.20 -6.73 14.34
C ILE A 895 -18.59 -6.70 12.93
N PRO A 896 -17.42 -6.05 12.71
CA PRO A 896 -16.70 -6.17 11.46
C PRO A 896 -16.50 -7.65 11.07
N PRO A 897 -16.62 -8.01 9.77
CA PRO A 897 -16.63 -9.41 9.32
C PRO A 897 -15.34 -10.19 9.65
N PHE A 898 -14.26 -9.49 9.98
CA PHE A 898 -13.06 -10.05 10.60
C PHE A 898 -12.76 -9.25 11.87
N LEU A 899 -12.57 -9.95 12.99
CA LEU A 899 -12.22 -9.33 14.26
C LEU A 899 -10.81 -8.71 14.16
N PRO A 900 -10.64 -7.40 14.47
CA PRO A 900 -9.33 -6.82 14.71
C PRO A 900 -8.53 -7.66 15.70
N THR A 901 -7.23 -7.83 15.48
CA THR A 901 -6.35 -8.54 16.44
C THR A 901 -6.31 -7.89 17.82
N ASP A 902 -6.79 -6.65 17.94
CA ASP A 902 -6.84 -5.90 19.20
C ASP A 902 -8.07 -6.28 20.06
N ASP A 903 -9.14 -6.87 19.49
CA ASP A 903 -10.29 -7.36 20.26
C ASP A 903 -9.94 -8.60 21.09
N LEU A 904 -8.78 -9.23 20.84
CA LEU A 904 -8.17 -10.24 21.73
C LEU A 904 -7.62 -9.64 23.03
N LEU A 905 -7.68 -8.32 23.22
CA LEU A 905 -7.34 -7.62 24.46
C LEU A 905 -8.60 -7.12 25.22
N TYR A 906 -9.80 -7.29 24.67
CA TYR A 906 -11.07 -6.92 25.30
C TYR A 906 -11.85 -8.11 25.87
N ASP A 907 -11.13 -9.11 26.36
CA ASP A 907 -11.73 -10.10 27.26
C ASP A 907 -11.93 -9.48 28.65
N ASN A 908 -13.18 -9.05 28.93
CA ASN A 908 -13.60 -8.56 30.24
C ASN A 908 -13.83 -9.70 31.27
N SER A 909 -13.56 -10.97 30.92
CA SER A 909 -13.45 -12.04 31.91
C SER A 909 -12.12 -11.94 32.66
N THR A 910 -12.06 -10.98 33.59
CA THR A 910 -11.10 -11.07 34.70
C THR A 910 -11.49 -12.26 35.56
N ASP A 911 -11.02 -13.45 35.21
CA ASP A 911 -10.75 -14.49 36.18
C ASP A 911 -9.72 -13.90 37.16
N VAL A 912 -10.22 -13.45 38.31
CA VAL A 912 -9.41 -12.83 39.35
C VAL A 912 -8.53 -13.91 39.95
N ILE A 913 -7.35 -14.10 39.35
CA ILE A 913 -6.27 -14.86 39.95
C ILE A 913 -5.84 -14.09 41.21
N VAL A 914 -6.43 -14.47 42.34
CA VAL A 914 -6.00 -14.04 43.67
C VAL A 914 -4.63 -14.66 43.92
N ILE A 915 -3.57 -13.97 43.50
CA ILE A 915 -2.19 -14.34 43.82
C ILE A 915 -2.02 -14.15 45.33
N PRO A 916 -1.73 -15.20 46.13
CA PRO A 916 -1.50 -15.04 47.55
C PRO A 916 -0.23 -14.20 47.80
N ASP A 917 -0.35 -13.19 48.65
CA ASP A 917 0.67 -12.15 48.87
C ASP A 917 1.93 -12.71 49.58
N ASN A 918 2.85 -13.24 48.79
CA ASN A 918 3.99 -14.00 49.28
C ASN A 918 5.21 -13.09 49.51
N GLN A 919 5.18 -12.36 50.64
CA GLN A 919 6.17 -11.33 51.01
C GLN A 919 7.65 -11.78 50.92
N ALA A 920 7.93 -13.09 51.04
CA ALA A 920 9.27 -13.67 50.89
C ALA A 920 9.94 -13.34 49.53
N MET A 921 9.17 -13.23 48.45
CA MET A 921 9.75 -13.02 47.10
C MET A 921 10.20 -11.57 46.85
N ARG A 922 9.66 -10.59 47.59
CA ARG A 922 10.09 -9.18 47.50
C ARG A 922 11.49 -8.99 48.08
N THR A 923 11.78 -9.60 49.23
CA THR A 923 13.09 -9.53 49.89
C THR A 923 14.20 -10.18 49.04
N ALA A 924 13.89 -11.30 48.38
CA ALA A 924 14.83 -11.96 47.46
C ALA A 924 15.15 -11.11 46.21
N LYS A 925 14.15 -10.45 45.60
CA LYS A 925 14.38 -9.55 44.45
C LYS A 925 15.24 -8.33 44.84
N ILE A 926 15.02 -7.74 46.02
CA ILE A 926 15.84 -6.61 46.50
C ILE A 926 17.29 -7.05 46.73
N ALA A 927 17.52 -8.25 47.30
CA ALA A 927 18.87 -8.80 47.47
C ALA A 927 19.58 -9.04 46.11
N ALA A 928 18.90 -9.64 45.13
CA ALA A 928 19.47 -9.88 43.80
C ALA A 928 19.81 -8.58 43.04
N ILE A 929 18.95 -7.56 43.13
CA ILE A 929 19.20 -6.23 42.54
C ILE A 929 20.38 -5.55 43.23
N SER A 930 20.47 -5.58 44.56
CA SER A 930 21.59 -4.98 45.30
C SER A 930 22.93 -5.64 44.98
N ALA A 931 22.99 -6.98 44.88
CA ALA A 931 24.19 -7.71 44.48
C ALA A 931 24.63 -7.35 43.05
N SER A 932 23.69 -7.21 42.12
CA SER A 932 23.96 -6.82 40.73
C SER A 932 24.54 -5.39 40.65
N ILE A 933 24.01 -4.45 41.42
CA ILE A 933 24.52 -3.07 41.51
C ILE A 933 25.93 -3.04 42.10
N ILE A 934 26.21 -3.85 43.13
CA ILE A 934 27.55 -3.95 43.73
C ILE A 934 28.57 -4.51 42.72
N ILE A 935 28.21 -5.54 41.95
CA ILE A 935 29.09 -6.11 40.91
C ILE A 935 29.39 -5.06 39.82
N VAL A 936 28.39 -4.31 39.36
CA VAL A 936 28.59 -3.22 38.38
C VAL A 936 29.50 -2.13 38.96
N LEU A 937 29.31 -1.73 40.23
CA LEU A 937 30.18 -0.76 40.90
C LEU A 937 31.64 -1.26 41.01
N VAL A 938 31.85 -2.53 41.36
CA VAL A 938 33.20 -3.12 41.40
C VAL A 938 33.84 -3.15 40.01
N ILE A 939 33.10 -3.51 38.97
CA ILE A 939 33.58 -3.48 37.58
C ILE A 939 33.96 -2.04 37.17
N ILE A 940 33.13 -1.05 37.48
CA ILE A 940 33.43 0.37 37.22
C ILE A 940 34.71 0.80 37.94
N VAL A 941 34.87 0.47 39.23
CA VAL A 941 36.08 0.80 40.00
C VAL A 941 37.32 0.11 39.42
N VAL A 942 37.24 -1.16 39.03
CA VAL A 942 38.34 -1.89 38.38
C VAL A 942 38.72 -1.24 37.04
N LEU A 943 37.74 -0.92 36.19
CA LEU A 943 37.97 -0.22 34.92
C LEU A 943 38.60 1.16 35.12
N LEU A 944 38.17 1.89 36.16
CA LEU A 944 38.69 3.22 36.49
C LEU A 944 40.13 3.14 37.03
N VAL A 945 40.46 2.12 37.83
CA VAL A 945 41.84 1.83 38.25
C VAL A 945 42.72 1.43 37.05
N VAL A 946 42.23 0.56 36.15
CA VAL A 946 42.96 0.17 34.93
C VAL A 946 43.19 1.39 34.00
N PHE A 947 42.20 2.28 33.89
CA PHE A 947 42.30 3.52 33.13
C PHE A 947 43.33 4.47 33.75
N LEU A 948 43.30 4.68 35.07
CA LEU A 948 44.29 5.50 35.79
C LEU A 948 45.71 4.91 35.69
N LEU A 949 45.86 3.58 35.75
CA LEU A 949 47.15 2.91 35.55
C LEU A 949 47.66 3.08 34.11
N ARG A 950 46.79 2.99 33.09
CA ARG A 950 47.16 3.30 31.69
C ARG A 950 47.55 4.77 31.51
N CYS A 951 46.78 5.71 32.07
CA CYS A 951 47.12 7.13 32.02
C CYS A 951 48.47 7.42 32.72
N LYS A 952 48.74 6.78 33.86
CA LYS A 952 50.01 6.90 34.59
C LYS A 952 51.20 6.31 33.81
N LYS A 953 50.97 5.27 33.00
CA LYS A 953 51.97 4.73 32.06
C LYS A 953 52.24 5.73 30.91
N THR A 954 51.18 6.18 30.24
CA THR A 954 51.25 7.13 29.12
C THR A 954 51.91 8.46 29.52
N ALA A 955 51.65 8.96 30.73
CA ALA A 955 52.30 10.16 31.27
C ALA A 955 53.80 9.97 31.60
N LYS A 956 54.23 8.71 31.85
CA LYS A 956 55.64 8.35 32.02
C LYS A 956 56.35 8.32 30.66
N ASP A 957 55.66 7.79 29.65
CA ASP A 957 56.15 7.69 28.28
C ASP A 957 56.24 9.09 27.61
N LEU A 958 55.30 10.01 27.89
CA LEU A 958 55.35 11.40 27.40
C LEU A 958 56.58 12.17 27.90
N LYS A 959 56.96 11.99 29.18
CA LYS A 959 58.17 12.60 29.76
C LYS A 959 59.47 12.08 29.16
N ALA A 960 59.48 10.89 28.55
CA ALA A 960 60.64 10.40 27.82
C ALA A 960 60.81 11.09 26.46
N VAL A 961 59.71 11.50 25.81
CA VAL A 961 59.71 12.20 24.52
C VAL A 961 60.11 13.68 24.68
N GLU A 962 59.68 14.33 25.76
CA GLU A 962 60.01 15.74 26.05
C GLU A 962 61.52 15.97 26.29
N GLY A 963 62.26 14.92 26.68
CA GLY A 963 63.73 14.96 26.80
C GLY A 963 64.49 14.93 25.47
N ALA A 964 63.85 14.49 24.37
CA ALA A 964 64.50 14.30 23.07
C ALA A 964 64.44 15.55 22.16
N LEU A 965 63.64 16.57 22.51
CA LEU A 965 63.37 17.74 21.67
C LEU A 965 64.03 19.02 22.21
N LYS A 966 65.37 19.05 22.26
CA LYS A 966 66.14 20.27 22.53
C LYS A 966 67.21 20.56 21.46
N MET A 967 66.85 21.49 20.55
CA MET A 967 67.72 22.33 19.70
C MET A 967 68.64 21.60 18.68
N THR A 968 68.75 22.02 17.42
CA THR A 968 69.25 23.35 17.00
C THR A 968 68.83 23.72 15.55
N PRO A 969 68.91 25.00 15.12
CA PRO A 969 68.40 25.50 13.83
C PRO A 969 69.49 25.85 12.78
N ILE A 970 69.12 26.06 11.49
CA ILE A 970 69.72 27.01 10.49
C ILE A 970 68.98 26.94 9.11
N PRO A 971 69.02 27.97 8.20
CA PRO A 971 67.97 28.26 7.20
C PRO A 971 68.38 28.17 5.68
N PRO A 972 68.04 29.06 4.70
CA PRO A 972 67.14 28.68 3.57
C PRO A 972 67.63 28.93 2.12
N SER A 973 67.01 28.26 1.12
CA SER A 973 66.83 28.62 -0.33
C SER A 973 66.37 27.34 -1.10
N GLY A 974 65.77 27.32 -2.31
CA GLY A 974 65.23 28.31 -3.24
C GLY A 974 64.96 27.68 -4.64
N ARG A 975 64.16 28.33 -5.52
CA ARG A 975 63.83 28.01 -6.96
C ARG A 975 62.64 27.07 -7.28
N GLU A 976 62.21 27.15 -8.55
CA GLU A 976 60.87 26.86 -9.12
C GLU A 976 61.01 26.11 -10.51
N PRO A 977 60.00 25.98 -11.41
CA PRO A 977 59.41 24.76 -12.05
C PRO A 977 60.04 24.38 -13.45
N PRO A 978 59.46 23.64 -14.47
CA PRO A 978 58.08 23.08 -14.66
C PRO A 978 57.87 21.76 -15.53
N HIS A 979 56.59 21.40 -15.80
CA HIS A 979 55.91 20.74 -16.96
C HIS A 979 56.40 19.44 -17.69
N ALA A 980 55.46 18.55 -18.11
CA ALA A 980 55.05 18.26 -19.53
C ALA A 980 54.41 16.85 -19.84
N PHE A 981 53.25 16.81 -20.56
CA PHE A 981 52.75 15.88 -21.65
C PHE A 981 52.92 14.32 -21.61
N SER A 982 52.25 13.43 -22.37
CA SER A 982 50.91 13.26 -23.05
C SER A 982 50.91 11.93 -23.87
N VAL A 983 49.77 11.41 -24.38
CA VAL A 983 49.54 10.73 -25.72
C VAL A 983 48.28 9.82 -25.72
N LEU A 984 47.71 9.57 -26.92
CA LEU A 984 46.37 9.04 -27.27
C LEU A 984 46.50 8.22 -28.59
N ASP A 985 45.67 7.19 -28.83
CA ASP A 985 45.29 6.52 -30.12
C ASP A 985 44.08 5.56 -29.78
N ASN A 986 42.92 5.43 -30.46
CA ASN A 986 42.48 5.22 -31.87
C ASN A 986 42.94 3.86 -32.49
N ASP A 987 42.19 3.07 -33.28
CA ASP A 987 40.89 3.20 -34.01
C ASP A 987 40.32 1.79 -34.39
N SER A 988 39.02 1.45 -34.23
CA SER A 988 37.97 1.37 -35.30
C SER A 988 37.47 -0.05 -35.76
N THR A 989 36.38 -0.07 -36.57
CA THR A 989 35.60 -1.19 -37.19
C THR A 989 34.52 -1.89 -36.31
N VAL A 990 33.21 -2.09 -36.61
CA VAL A 990 32.18 -1.78 -37.68
C VAL A 990 31.52 -3.04 -38.31
N LEU A 991 30.18 -2.99 -38.55
CA LEU A 991 29.23 -3.98 -39.15
C LEU A 991 28.67 -5.07 -38.20
N GLU A 992 27.39 -5.49 -38.23
CA GLU A 992 26.16 -5.03 -38.92
C GLU A 992 24.88 -5.53 -38.19
N SER A 993 23.67 -5.07 -38.57
CA SER A 993 22.40 -5.30 -37.85
C SER A 993 21.61 -6.56 -38.24
N ILE A 994 20.93 -7.21 -37.28
CA ILE A 994 19.76 -8.09 -37.54
C ILE A 994 18.65 -7.83 -36.50
N HIS A 995 17.38 -7.75 -36.95
CA HIS A 995 16.20 -7.69 -36.08
C HIS A 995 15.72 -9.08 -35.63
N SER A 996 15.25 -9.22 -34.39
CA SER A 996 14.09 -10.07 -34.09
C SER A 996 13.24 -9.48 -32.95
N VAL A 997 11.92 -9.60 -33.11
CA VAL A 997 10.91 -9.24 -32.12
C VAL A 997 10.60 -10.49 -31.31
N HIS A 998 10.55 -10.46 -29.97
CA HIS A 998 9.66 -11.36 -29.17
C HIS A 998 9.46 -10.91 -27.70
N SER A 999 8.26 -11.25 -27.20
CA SER A 999 7.74 -11.28 -25.82
C SER A 999 8.45 -10.52 -24.68
N THR A 1000 7.75 -9.51 -24.15
CA THR A 1000 8.01 -8.90 -22.83
C THR A 1000 7.62 -9.83 -21.67
N PHE A 1001 8.59 -10.22 -20.83
CA PHE A 1001 8.33 -10.66 -19.46
C PHE A 1001 8.81 -9.58 -18.46
N SER A 1002 8.16 -9.55 -17.29
CA SER A 1002 8.18 -8.45 -16.32
C SER A 1002 9.55 -8.21 -15.64
N GLU A 1003 10.35 -7.28 -16.14
CA GLU A 1003 11.36 -6.57 -15.33
C GLU A 1003 10.90 -5.15 -14.97
N ALA A 1004 10.91 -4.83 -13.67
CA ALA A 1004 10.60 -3.49 -13.20
C ALA A 1004 11.89 -2.69 -12.93
N SER A 1005 12.07 -1.60 -13.68
CA SER A 1005 12.94 -0.45 -13.35
C SER A 1005 14.48 -0.55 -13.50
N ALA A 1006 14.97 -0.92 -14.69
CA ALA A 1006 16.30 -0.48 -15.15
C ALA A 1006 16.19 0.83 -15.96
N ILE A 1007 16.79 1.92 -15.48
CA ILE A 1007 16.82 3.21 -16.20
C ILE A 1007 17.97 3.19 -17.22
N ASN A 1008 17.64 3.26 -18.51
CA ASN A 1008 18.61 3.61 -19.55
C ASN A 1008 18.86 5.14 -19.52
N THR A 1009 19.93 5.56 -18.86
CA THR A 1009 20.51 6.90 -19.05
C THR A 1009 21.57 6.83 -20.14
N THR A 1010 21.29 7.43 -21.29
CA THR A 1010 22.33 7.82 -22.26
C THR A 1010 22.23 9.31 -22.46
N ASP A 1011 23.20 10.03 -21.88
CA ASP A 1011 23.36 11.47 -22.08
C ASP A 1011 23.85 11.73 -23.52
N PRO A 1012 23.23 12.67 -24.26
CA PRO A 1012 23.69 13.08 -25.58
C PRO A 1012 24.49 14.39 -25.51
N ASP A 1013 25.75 14.41 -25.95
CA ASP A 1013 26.48 15.65 -26.32
C ASP A 1013 27.88 15.33 -26.91
N PRO A 1014 28.58 16.26 -27.59
CA PRO A 1014 28.08 17.32 -28.48
C PRO A 1014 28.93 17.60 -29.75
N LYS A 1015 28.39 18.50 -30.60
CA LYS A 1015 29.05 19.38 -31.62
C LYS A 1015 29.44 18.79 -32.98
N GLU A 1016 28.97 19.46 -34.04
CA GLU A 1016 29.81 20.48 -34.69
C GLU A 1016 28.99 21.68 -35.22
N ALA A 1017 29.63 22.84 -35.34
CA ALA A 1017 29.05 24.11 -35.81
C ALA A 1017 29.75 24.56 -37.11
N PRO A 1018 29.31 25.62 -37.81
CA PRO A 1018 30.06 26.89 -37.65
C PRO A 1018 29.33 28.24 -37.92
N GLN A 1019 29.81 29.28 -37.18
CA GLN A 1019 30.12 30.65 -37.67
C GLN A 1019 28.95 31.71 -37.80
N PRO A 1020 29.22 33.05 -37.76
CA PRO A 1020 28.68 33.88 -36.66
C PRO A 1020 28.14 35.29 -37.07
N ARG A 1021 27.65 36.10 -36.11
CA ARG A 1021 27.80 37.59 -36.14
C ARG A 1021 27.42 38.37 -34.85
N ARG A 1022 28.41 39.16 -34.38
CA ARG A 1022 28.33 40.53 -33.79
C ARG A 1022 27.55 40.80 -32.48
N VAL A 1023 28.28 40.63 -31.37
CA VAL A 1023 28.60 41.66 -30.34
C VAL A 1023 27.95 43.06 -30.50
N LYS A 1024 27.29 43.54 -29.42
CA LYS A 1024 27.66 44.80 -28.76
C LYS A 1024 27.22 44.88 -27.28
N VAL A 1025 28.09 45.46 -26.47
CA VAL A 1025 28.03 45.56 -25.00
C VAL A 1025 27.61 46.99 -24.59
N GLN A 1026 26.83 47.14 -23.52
CA GLN A 1026 26.99 48.31 -22.63
C GLN A 1026 26.49 48.07 -21.20
N ARG A 1027 27.29 48.46 -20.21
CA ARG A 1027 26.96 48.57 -18.78
C ARG A 1027 26.91 50.06 -18.40
N SER A 1028 25.97 50.46 -17.54
CA SER A 1028 26.16 51.58 -16.60
C SER A 1028 25.09 51.62 -15.50
N LEU A 1029 25.53 51.56 -14.24
CA LEU A 1029 24.88 52.09 -13.03
C LEU A 1029 25.24 53.60 -12.89
N PRO A 1030 24.77 54.37 -11.88
CA PRO A 1030 23.48 54.39 -11.14
C PRO A 1030 22.87 55.82 -10.96
N SER A 1031 21.66 55.99 -10.42
CA SER A 1031 21.26 57.19 -9.62
C SER A 1031 19.89 57.08 -8.90
N LYS A 1032 19.60 58.00 -7.96
CA LYS A 1032 18.49 58.01 -6.97
C LYS A 1032 17.22 58.78 -7.38
N PHE A 1033 16.18 58.70 -6.52
CA PHE A 1033 14.86 59.39 -6.51
C PHE A 1033 13.82 58.84 -7.52
N GLY A 1034 12.50 58.81 -7.24
CA GLY A 1034 11.78 59.07 -5.98
C GLY A 1034 10.24 59.07 -6.10
N SER A 1035 9.55 58.30 -5.25
CA SER A 1035 8.12 58.40 -4.86
C SER A 1035 6.95 57.97 -5.81
N LYS A 1036 6.00 57.26 -5.18
CA LYS A 1036 4.53 57.17 -5.40
C LYS A 1036 3.88 56.49 -6.65
N LYS A 1037 3.25 55.35 -6.31
CA LYS A 1037 1.94 54.78 -6.75
C LYS A 1037 1.75 54.26 -8.19
N THR A 1038 1.20 53.03 -8.24
CA THR A 1038 0.53 52.32 -9.36
C THR A 1038 1.43 52.08 -10.59
N THR A 1039 1.54 50.86 -11.14
CA THR A 1039 0.48 49.91 -11.53
C THR A 1039 1.01 48.46 -11.48
N ALA A 1040 0.13 47.46 -11.58
CA ALA A 1040 0.52 46.06 -11.72
C ALA A 1040 1.28 45.77 -13.04
N VAL A 1041 2.19 44.78 -13.02
CA VAL A 1041 2.44 43.79 -14.09
C VAL A 1041 3.37 42.68 -13.55
N THR A 1042 3.25 41.50 -14.17
CA THR A 1042 3.92 40.22 -13.89
C THR A 1042 5.46 40.22 -14.00
N ASN A 1043 6.12 39.40 -13.18
CA ASN A 1043 7.30 38.59 -13.54
C ASN A 1043 6.90 37.14 -13.21
N TYR A 1044 6.80 36.22 -14.17
CA TYR A 1044 7.91 35.42 -14.71
C TYR A 1044 8.77 34.79 -13.61
N ILE A 1045 8.58 33.48 -13.45
CA ILE A 1045 9.42 32.57 -12.68
C ILE A 1045 10.48 32.06 -13.65
N ASP A 1046 11.75 32.22 -13.31
CA ASP A 1046 12.85 31.63 -14.08
C ASP A 1046 12.90 30.12 -13.91
N GLU A 1047 13.38 29.44 -14.95
CA GLU A 1047 13.58 28.01 -14.99
C GLU A 1047 14.86 27.63 -14.23
N ASP A 1048 14.72 26.96 -13.09
CA ASP A 1048 15.72 26.02 -12.58
C ASP A 1048 15.03 25.06 -11.60
N GLY A 1049 15.33 23.77 -11.70
CA GLY A 1049 14.84 22.76 -10.74
C GLY A 1049 15.63 22.84 -9.44
N VAL A 1050 14.94 22.87 -8.28
CA VAL A 1050 15.60 23.08 -6.99
C VAL A 1050 15.26 21.97 -6.00
N ASP A 1051 16.24 21.13 -5.69
CA ASP A 1051 16.27 20.17 -4.58
C ASP A 1051 16.41 20.86 -3.20
N ASN A 1052 15.61 21.89 -2.90
CA ASN A 1052 15.65 22.57 -1.58
C ASN A 1052 14.26 22.96 -1.06
N ASP A 1053 13.52 21.97 -0.54
CA ASP A 1053 12.70 22.19 0.64
C ASP A 1053 13.49 21.74 1.89
N SER A 1054 14.56 22.49 2.18
CA SER A 1054 15.30 22.37 3.44
C SER A 1054 14.56 23.07 4.59
N PHE A 1055 14.98 22.79 5.82
CA PHE A 1055 14.39 23.32 7.07
C PHE A 1055 14.48 24.86 7.26
N ASP A 1056 14.99 25.61 6.28
CA ASP A 1056 15.42 27.00 6.41
C ASP A 1056 14.30 28.06 6.42
N SER A 1057 13.03 27.65 6.28
CA SER A 1057 11.87 28.56 6.39
C SER A 1057 11.40 28.80 7.85
N ILE A 1058 11.93 28.07 8.84
CA ILE A 1058 11.66 28.33 10.25
C ILE A 1058 12.49 29.54 10.71
N SER A 1059 11.82 30.66 11.01
CA SER A 1059 12.52 31.84 11.54
C SER A 1059 13.30 31.48 12.81
N ILE A 1060 14.55 31.93 12.93
CA ILE A 1060 15.47 31.64 14.05
C ILE A 1060 14.85 31.96 15.43
N HIS A 1061 13.89 32.88 15.47
CA HIS A 1061 13.14 33.24 16.69
C HIS A 1061 12.17 32.15 17.21
N HIS A 1062 11.83 31.14 16.39
CA HIS A 1062 11.04 29.98 16.81
C HIS A 1062 11.94 28.86 17.36
N ALA A 1063 13.05 28.55 16.68
CA ALA A 1063 14.01 27.53 17.12
C ALA A 1063 14.57 27.81 18.52
N ALA A 1064 14.81 29.09 18.85
CA ALA A 1064 15.29 29.51 20.16
C ALA A 1064 14.33 29.23 21.34
N LYS A 1065 13.04 28.96 21.08
CA LYS A 1065 12.05 28.62 22.12
C LYS A 1065 11.90 27.12 22.41
N MET A 1066 12.36 26.24 21.52
CA MET A 1066 12.22 24.79 21.67
C MET A 1066 13.21 24.15 22.66
N PHE A 1067 14.25 24.88 23.09
CA PHE A 1067 15.31 24.35 23.97
C PHE A 1067 15.28 24.88 25.41
N THR A 1068 14.18 25.49 25.86
CA THR A 1068 14.08 26.09 27.21
C THR A 1068 12.74 25.85 27.92
N GLN A 1069 12.06 24.74 27.68
CA GLN A 1069 10.97 24.21 28.51
C GLN A 1069 11.12 22.70 28.69
#